data_AF-A0A4R8WYD2-F1
#
_entry.id   AF-A0A4R8WYD2-F1
#
_cell.length_a   1.000
_cell.length_b   1.000
_cell.length_c   1.000
_cell.angle_alpha   90.00
_cell.angle_beta   90.00
_cell.angle_gamma   90.00
#
_symmetry.space_group_name_H-M   'P 1'
#
loop_
_entity.id
_entity.type
_entity.pdbx_description
1 polymer ?
#
loop_
_entity_poly.entity_id
_entity_poly.type
_entity_poly.pdbx_seq_one_letter_code
_entity_poly.pdbx_strand_id
1 'polypeptide(L)'
;MSALITPELVALDKNLGAAPSSVIRRLAELVVGAGRATEIESLYADALAREAKTATGIPGGLAIPHCRSAAVTEPTLALARLSTPVDFGAGDGPADLVFLIAAPAGADQEHLKILAKLSRSLMKPAFTAALRAATTPAEIVELVTNVVSPVPVAVGGGTAAPAASVRTGVKRLVAVTACPTGIAHTYMAAEALSAAAEAAGVEMQVETQGSAGLTMLDPAVIAAADAVIFAVDVDVRGRERFAGKPVIQVPVKRGIDEPAKLIADAIAASENPNARRVGGTAGAAEVDEKNEHFGQKVKRALLTGVSYMIPFVAGGGLLIALGFLLGGYEITKVADVVTLQNSLFNLPDGGLAIYLGAVFFKIGALSMGFLVPALSGYIAYAIADRPGIAPGFVAGAVAGFMGAGFLGGIAGGLLAGVAAASFARLNVPRWLRSLMPVVIIPLVASIVASGLMFLVLGGPIAWLTAALNTWLTGMSGAAAIVLGLILGLMMGFDLGGPVNKVAYAFAVAGLGTATVANQAPWQIMAAVMAAGMVPPLAMALATVLDKKLFSPIERENGKAAWLLGASFISEGAIPFAAADPLRVIPASMLGAGVTGALSMAWGVTSKAPHGGIFVFFAIDSFALFALAIAIGTVVAGLVVIALKRYTTKKVVSGVEAPVLVTA
;
A
#
# COMPACT_ATOMS: atom_id res chain seq x y z
N MET A 1 -12.66 -39.85 19.98
CA MET A 1 -12.57 -38.60 20.75
C MET A 1 -13.58 -38.68 21.87
N SER A 2 -13.16 -38.35 23.09
CA SER A 2 -14.07 -38.18 24.21
C SER A 2 -14.99 -36.98 23.98
N ALA A 3 -16.23 -37.03 24.45
CA ALA A 3 -17.20 -35.95 24.28
C ALA A 3 -16.79 -34.72 25.10
N LEU A 4 -16.81 -33.54 24.48
CA LEU A 4 -16.40 -32.27 25.10
C LEU A 4 -17.27 -31.88 26.30
N ILE A 5 -18.54 -32.28 26.31
CA ILE A 5 -19.51 -32.06 27.38
C ILE A 5 -20.35 -33.33 27.56
N THR A 6 -20.72 -33.62 28.81
CA THR A 6 -21.60 -34.73 29.18
C THR A 6 -22.64 -34.24 30.20
N PRO A 7 -23.72 -34.99 30.46
CA PRO A 7 -24.76 -34.56 31.40
C PRO A 7 -24.24 -34.24 32.81
N GLU A 8 -23.17 -34.92 33.26
CA GLU A 8 -22.54 -34.70 34.57
C GLU A 8 -21.79 -33.36 34.67
N LEU A 9 -21.49 -32.74 33.53
CA LEU A 9 -20.81 -31.45 33.42
C LEU A 9 -21.79 -30.26 33.34
N VAL A 10 -23.10 -30.51 33.50
CA VAL A 10 -24.15 -29.49 33.38
C VAL A 10 -24.90 -29.32 34.70
N ALA A 11 -24.93 -28.08 35.20
CA ALA A 11 -25.76 -27.67 36.32
C ALA A 11 -26.87 -26.74 35.85
N LEU A 12 -28.14 -27.17 35.95
CA LEU A 12 -29.30 -26.34 35.58
C LEU A 12 -29.98 -25.75 36.80
N ASP A 13 -30.29 -24.45 36.69
CA ASP A 13 -31.11 -23.66 37.61
C ASP A 13 -30.63 -23.72 39.07
N LYS A 14 -29.31 -23.60 39.25
CA LYS A 14 -28.67 -23.64 40.58
C LYS A 14 -28.19 -22.26 41.03
N ASN A 15 -28.29 -22.00 42.33
CA ASN A 15 -27.55 -20.90 42.95
C ASN A 15 -26.16 -21.42 43.34
N LEU A 16 -25.13 -20.93 42.64
CA LEU A 16 -23.73 -21.35 42.83
C LEU A 16 -22.91 -20.31 43.62
N GLY A 17 -23.57 -19.39 44.31
CA GLY A 17 -22.97 -18.28 45.04
C GLY A 17 -23.07 -16.94 44.30
N ALA A 18 -22.64 -15.87 44.96
CA ALA A 18 -22.84 -14.49 44.50
C ALA A 18 -21.63 -13.87 43.77
N ALA A 19 -20.53 -14.63 43.61
CA ALA A 19 -19.29 -14.13 43.02
C ALA A 19 -18.75 -15.10 41.95
N PRO A 20 -18.04 -14.60 40.92
CA PRO A 20 -17.38 -15.43 39.90
C PRO A 20 -16.53 -16.55 40.50
N SER A 21 -15.84 -16.27 41.60
CA SER A 21 -15.01 -17.23 42.33
C SER A 21 -15.82 -18.43 42.85
N SER A 22 -17.04 -18.22 43.34
CA SER A 22 -17.91 -19.31 43.81
C SER A 22 -18.39 -20.18 42.64
N VAL A 23 -18.80 -19.55 41.54
CA VAL A 23 -19.29 -20.25 40.35
C VAL A 23 -18.18 -21.06 39.67
N ILE A 24 -17.00 -20.46 39.47
CA ILE A 24 -15.84 -21.13 38.87
C ILE A 24 -15.41 -22.34 39.71
N ARG A 25 -15.37 -22.20 41.05
CA ARG A 25 -15.05 -23.31 41.95
C ARG A 25 -16.02 -24.47 41.78
N ARG A 26 -17.32 -24.17 41.72
CA ARG A 26 -18.34 -25.21 41.60
C ARG A 26 -18.34 -25.90 40.23
N LEU A 27 -18.01 -25.17 39.16
CA LEU A 27 -17.77 -25.77 37.84
C LEU A 27 -16.49 -26.63 37.83
N ALA A 28 -15.43 -26.23 38.52
CA ALA A 28 -14.21 -27.05 38.67
C ALA A 28 -14.50 -28.37 39.44
N GLU A 29 -15.36 -28.32 40.46
CA GLU A 29 -15.84 -29.53 41.16
C GLU A 29 -16.61 -30.48 40.23
N LEU A 30 -17.44 -29.97 39.32
CA LEU A 30 -18.12 -30.81 38.31
C LEU A 30 -17.12 -31.46 37.35
N VAL A 31 -16.13 -30.71 36.90
CA VAL A 31 -15.08 -31.20 36.00
C VAL A 31 -14.27 -32.34 36.63
N VAL A 32 -13.88 -32.18 37.91
CA VAL A 32 -13.15 -33.24 38.64
C VAL A 32 -14.07 -34.41 38.98
N GLY A 33 -15.30 -34.15 39.41
CA GLY A 33 -16.30 -35.19 39.70
C GLY A 33 -16.64 -36.06 38.49
N ALA A 34 -16.57 -35.49 37.28
CA ALA A 34 -16.71 -36.21 36.01
C ALA A 34 -15.43 -36.91 35.54
N GLY A 35 -14.34 -36.87 36.32
CA GLY A 35 -13.06 -37.51 35.99
C GLY A 35 -12.24 -36.83 34.89
N ARG A 36 -12.57 -35.58 34.53
CA ARG A 36 -11.91 -34.81 33.45
C ARG A 36 -10.72 -33.96 33.94
N ALA A 37 -10.52 -33.91 35.25
CA ALA A 37 -9.38 -33.27 35.90
C ALA A 37 -9.01 -34.01 37.20
N THR A 38 -7.75 -33.89 37.62
CA THR A 38 -7.20 -34.61 38.78
C THR A 38 -7.37 -33.86 40.10
N GLU A 39 -7.40 -32.52 40.08
CA GLU A 39 -7.41 -31.70 41.30
C GLU A 39 -8.27 -30.43 41.15
N ILE A 40 -9.19 -30.22 42.11
CA ILE A 40 -10.12 -29.07 42.11
C ILE A 40 -9.37 -27.77 42.31
N GLU A 41 -8.48 -27.71 43.32
CA GLU A 41 -7.80 -26.46 43.69
C GLU A 41 -6.90 -25.94 42.57
N SER A 42 -6.18 -26.82 41.86
CA SER A 42 -5.33 -26.43 40.73
C SER A 42 -6.16 -25.89 39.56
N LEU A 43 -7.22 -26.59 39.16
CA LEU A 43 -8.10 -26.13 38.07
C LEU A 43 -8.79 -24.81 38.42
N TYR A 44 -9.29 -24.69 39.65
CA TYR A 44 -9.91 -23.49 40.17
C TYR A 44 -8.94 -22.30 40.15
N ALA A 45 -7.74 -22.48 40.68
CA ALA A 45 -6.72 -21.44 40.73
C ALA A 45 -6.35 -20.95 39.33
N ASP A 46 -6.16 -21.86 38.36
CA ASP A 46 -5.83 -21.51 36.98
C ASP A 46 -6.97 -20.75 36.28
N ALA A 47 -8.22 -21.17 36.48
CA ALA A 47 -9.40 -20.49 35.95
C ALA A 47 -9.59 -19.10 36.57
N LEU A 48 -9.45 -18.97 37.89
CA LEU A 48 -9.59 -17.70 38.58
C LEU A 48 -8.45 -16.72 38.24
N ALA A 49 -7.21 -17.21 38.11
CA ALA A 49 -6.09 -16.39 37.70
C ALA A 49 -6.27 -15.84 36.27
N ARG A 50 -6.95 -16.59 35.39
CA ARG A 50 -7.30 -16.11 34.05
C ARG A 50 -8.45 -15.10 34.09
N GLU A 51 -9.47 -15.33 34.92
CA GLU A 51 -10.59 -14.41 35.15
C GLU A 51 -10.09 -13.05 35.67
N ALA A 52 -9.18 -13.05 36.63
CA ALA A 52 -8.65 -11.83 37.26
C ALA A 52 -7.85 -10.93 36.29
N LYS A 53 -7.31 -11.48 35.20
CA LYS A 53 -6.60 -10.70 34.18
C LYS A 53 -7.55 -9.91 33.28
N THR A 54 -8.67 -10.51 32.94
CA THR A 54 -9.70 -9.91 32.08
C THR A 54 -11.00 -10.65 32.34
N ALA A 55 -12.00 -9.90 32.80
CA ALA A 55 -13.37 -10.33 32.96
C ALA A 55 -13.85 -11.14 31.76
N THR A 56 -14.49 -12.28 32.00
CA THR A 56 -14.96 -13.19 30.93
C THR A 56 -16.45 -13.09 30.66
N GLY A 57 -17.14 -12.15 31.30
CA GLY A 57 -18.49 -11.75 30.95
C GLY A 57 -18.55 -11.21 29.53
N ILE A 58 -19.54 -11.67 28.76
CA ILE A 58 -19.83 -11.20 27.41
C ILE A 58 -21.32 -10.87 27.29
N PRO A 59 -21.71 -10.01 26.34
CA PRO A 59 -23.11 -9.60 26.21
C PRO A 59 -24.09 -10.76 26.03
N GLY A 60 -25.30 -10.58 26.55
CA GLY A 60 -26.40 -11.53 26.47
C GLY A 60 -26.52 -12.43 27.70
N GLY A 61 -26.04 -12.00 28.88
CA GLY A 61 -26.12 -12.77 30.13
C GLY A 61 -25.18 -13.98 30.16
N LEU A 62 -24.01 -13.88 29.54
CA LEU A 62 -23.09 -15.00 29.35
C LEU A 62 -21.75 -14.75 30.04
N ALA A 63 -21.12 -15.81 30.56
CA ALA A 63 -19.73 -15.78 31.01
C ALA A 63 -18.97 -17.01 30.52
N ILE A 64 -17.72 -16.83 30.09
CA ILE A 64 -16.88 -17.93 29.56
C ILE A 64 -15.52 -17.96 30.28
N PRO A 65 -15.49 -18.31 31.59
CA PRO A 65 -14.24 -18.57 32.28
C PRO A 65 -13.50 -19.71 31.57
N HIS A 66 -12.21 -19.52 31.30
CA HIS A 66 -11.44 -20.51 30.57
C HIS A 66 -10.00 -20.58 31.09
N CYS A 67 -9.39 -21.76 31.06
CA CYS A 67 -7.97 -21.90 31.40
C CYS A 67 -7.31 -23.07 30.67
N ARG A 68 -5.98 -23.04 30.68
CA ARG A 68 -5.17 -24.24 30.51
C ARG A 68 -4.66 -24.63 31.89
N SER A 69 -4.78 -25.90 32.25
CA SER A 69 -4.36 -26.38 33.55
C SER A 69 -3.67 -27.73 33.40
N ALA A 70 -2.62 -27.94 34.19
CA ALA A 70 -1.95 -29.24 34.28
C ALA A 70 -2.85 -30.30 34.95
N ALA A 71 -3.83 -29.86 35.74
CA ALA A 71 -4.80 -30.74 36.39
C ALA A 71 -5.84 -31.30 35.41
N VAL A 72 -5.99 -30.74 34.20
CA VAL A 72 -6.99 -31.20 33.23
C VAL A 72 -6.42 -32.36 32.42
N THR A 73 -7.08 -33.51 32.45
CA THR A 73 -6.65 -34.73 31.75
C THR A 73 -7.13 -34.75 30.30
N GLU A 74 -8.28 -34.14 30.02
CA GLU A 74 -8.81 -34.01 28.67
C GLU A 74 -9.65 -32.74 28.50
N PRO A 75 -9.73 -32.18 27.28
CA PRO A 75 -10.48 -30.96 27.02
C PRO A 75 -11.97 -31.10 27.31
N THR A 76 -12.47 -30.16 28.12
CA THR A 76 -13.79 -30.28 28.74
C THR A 76 -14.49 -28.93 28.78
N LEU A 77 -15.81 -28.99 28.67
CA LEU A 77 -16.74 -27.88 28.79
C LEU A 77 -17.75 -28.22 29.88
N ALA A 78 -17.77 -27.42 30.94
CA ALA A 78 -18.82 -27.46 31.95
C ALA A 78 -19.73 -26.24 31.82
N LEU A 79 -21.03 -26.44 32.04
CA LEU A 79 -22.05 -25.41 31.90
C LEU A 79 -22.84 -25.26 33.20
N ALA A 80 -23.08 -24.02 33.62
CA ALA A 80 -24.08 -23.69 34.63
C ALA A 80 -25.12 -22.72 34.07
N ARG A 81 -26.41 -23.04 34.26
CA ARG A 81 -27.50 -22.07 34.21
C ARG A 81 -27.84 -21.67 35.65
N LEU A 82 -27.63 -20.41 35.99
CA LEU A 82 -27.75 -19.89 37.35
C LEU A 82 -29.18 -19.44 37.63
N SER A 83 -29.74 -19.84 38.77
CA SER A 83 -31.03 -19.32 39.24
C SER A 83 -30.93 -17.86 39.71
N THR A 84 -29.70 -17.40 40.00
CA THR A 84 -29.38 -16.03 40.38
C THR A 84 -28.16 -15.59 39.57
N PRO A 85 -28.33 -14.66 38.62
CA PRO A 85 -27.22 -14.21 37.76
C PRO A 85 -26.07 -13.60 38.58
N VAL A 86 -24.83 -13.80 38.10
CA VAL A 86 -23.61 -13.33 38.78
C VAL A 86 -22.85 -12.38 37.86
N ASP A 87 -22.30 -11.30 38.41
CA ASP A 87 -21.53 -10.32 37.64
C ASP A 87 -20.13 -10.84 37.31
N PHE A 88 -19.90 -11.11 36.01
CA PHE A 88 -18.62 -11.49 35.42
C PHE A 88 -17.98 -10.34 34.62
N GLY A 89 -18.41 -9.09 34.83
CA GLY A 89 -17.83 -7.89 34.24
C GLY A 89 -18.31 -7.55 32.83
N ALA A 90 -19.46 -8.08 32.39
CA ALA A 90 -20.07 -7.69 31.12
C ALA A 90 -20.77 -6.32 31.24
N GLY A 91 -20.70 -5.50 30.19
CA GLY A 91 -21.25 -4.14 30.21
C GLY A 91 -22.79 -4.06 30.23
N ASP A 92 -23.48 -5.16 29.91
CA ASP A 92 -24.94 -5.27 29.89
C ASP A 92 -25.54 -5.97 31.12
N GLY A 93 -24.71 -6.34 32.09
CA GLY A 93 -25.13 -6.87 33.39
C GLY A 93 -24.67 -8.29 33.69
N PRO A 94 -25.22 -8.91 34.75
CA PRO A 94 -24.75 -10.21 35.24
C PRO A 94 -25.12 -11.38 34.32
N ALA A 95 -24.33 -12.45 34.38
CA ALA A 95 -24.50 -13.65 33.57
C ALA A 95 -25.35 -14.73 34.27
N ASP A 96 -26.31 -15.28 33.55
CA ASP A 96 -27.11 -16.45 33.95
C ASP A 96 -26.60 -17.76 33.32
N LEU A 97 -25.88 -17.70 32.20
CA LEU A 97 -25.23 -18.87 31.58
C LEU A 97 -23.71 -18.76 31.69
N VAL A 98 -23.08 -19.73 32.35
CA VAL A 98 -21.63 -19.75 32.59
C VAL A 98 -21.01 -21.01 32.00
N PHE A 99 -19.97 -20.85 31.18
CA PHE A 99 -19.28 -21.91 30.46
C PHE A 99 -17.83 -22.00 30.92
N LEU A 100 -17.51 -22.95 31.80
CA LEU A 100 -16.12 -23.23 32.15
C LEU A 100 -15.50 -24.09 31.05
N ILE A 101 -14.50 -23.54 30.38
CA ILE A 101 -13.72 -24.25 29.38
C ILE A 101 -12.33 -24.56 29.93
N ALA A 102 -11.99 -25.83 30.04
CA ALA A 102 -10.70 -26.26 30.56
C ALA A 102 -9.98 -27.19 29.57
N ALA A 103 -8.68 -26.97 29.39
CA ALA A 103 -7.83 -27.78 28.52
C ALA A 103 -6.51 -28.18 29.20
N PRO A 104 -5.94 -29.35 28.89
CA PRO A 104 -4.63 -29.77 29.41
C PRO A 104 -3.51 -28.77 29.09
N ALA A 105 -2.50 -28.70 29.97
CA ALA A 105 -1.28 -27.92 29.77
C ALA A 105 -0.43 -28.50 28.61
N GLY A 106 -0.77 -28.12 27.38
CA GLY A 106 -0.13 -28.62 26.15
C GLY A 106 -1.10 -28.92 25.00
N ALA A 107 -2.41 -28.81 25.22
CA ALA A 107 -3.39 -29.11 24.18
C ALA A 107 -3.33 -28.15 22.97
N ASP A 108 -3.42 -28.74 21.78
CA ASP A 108 -3.27 -28.09 20.46
C ASP A 108 -4.38 -27.08 20.12
N GLN A 109 -4.14 -26.26 19.09
CA GLN A 109 -5.10 -25.28 18.55
C GLN A 109 -6.43 -25.89 18.05
N GLU A 110 -6.52 -27.20 17.87
CA GLU A 110 -7.74 -27.87 17.41
C GLU A 110 -8.87 -27.80 18.45
N HIS A 111 -8.53 -27.93 19.73
CA HIS A 111 -9.49 -27.68 20.81
C HIS A 111 -9.91 -26.21 20.85
N LEU A 112 -8.98 -25.27 20.70
CA LEU A 112 -9.33 -23.83 20.61
C LEU A 112 -10.24 -23.49 19.43
N LYS A 113 -10.17 -24.21 18.31
CA LYS A 113 -11.09 -24.05 17.16
C LYS A 113 -12.50 -24.52 17.48
N ILE A 114 -12.64 -25.60 18.26
CA ILE A 114 -13.92 -26.06 18.80
C ILE A 114 -14.50 -24.99 19.73
N LEU A 115 -13.67 -24.37 20.57
CA LEU A 115 -14.08 -23.28 21.45
C LEU A 115 -14.49 -22.02 20.67
N ALA A 116 -13.79 -21.69 19.59
CA ALA A 116 -14.17 -20.59 18.70
C ALA A 116 -15.50 -20.88 17.97
N LYS A 117 -15.81 -22.15 17.64
CA LYS A 117 -17.13 -22.53 17.11
C LYS A 117 -18.23 -22.36 18.17
N LEU A 118 -18.01 -22.83 19.39
CA LEU A 118 -18.98 -22.68 20.48
C LEU A 118 -19.22 -21.22 20.83
N SER A 119 -18.16 -20.43 21.00
CA SER A 119 -18.23 -18.99 21.28
C SER A 119 -18.99 -18.23 20.18
N ARG A 120 -18.79 -18.55 18.89
CA ARG A 120 -19.58 -17.99 17.78
C ARG A 120 -21.06 -18.35 17.86
N SER A 121 -21.40 -19.57 18.27
CA SER A 121 -22.81 -19.97 18.43
C SER A 121 -23.45 -19.36 19.66
N LEU A 122 -22.71 -19.14 20.75
CA LEU A 122 -23.20 -18.44 21.94
C LEU A 122 -23.57 -16.98 21.65
N MET A 123 -23.07 -16.40 20.57
CA MET A 123 -23.50 -15.07 20.09
C MET A 123 -24.82 -15.08 19.30
N LYS A 124 -25.39 -16.26 19.03
CA LYS A 124 -26.68 -16.38 18.32
C LYS A 124 -27.84 -16.38 19.33
N PRO A 125 -28.76 -15.39 19.29
CA PRO A 125 -29.90 -15.34 20.23
C PRO A 125 -30.77 -16.60 20.23
N ALA A 126 -30.96 -17.24 19.07
CA ALA A 126 -31.71 -18.48 18.97
C ALA A 126 -31.05 -19.63 19.74
N PHE A 127 -29.72 -19.69 19.75
CA PHE A 127 -28.97 -20.74 20.45
C PHE A 127 -29.00 -20.53 21.96
N THR A 128 -28.78 -19.29 22.43
CA THR A 128 -28.87 -18.98 23.87
C THR A 128 -30.30 -19.07 24.41
N ALA A 129 -31.31 -18.73 23.59
CA ALA A 129 -32.70 -19.00 23.92
C ALA A 129 -32.99 -20.50 24.07
N ALA A 130 -32.46 -21.33 23.15
CA ALA A 130 -32.58 -22.79 23.26
C ALA A 130 -31.91 -23.33 24.53
N LEU A 131 -30.72 -22.84 24.89
CA LEU A 131 -30.04 -23.22 26.14
C LEU A 131 -30.81 -22.77 27.40
N ARG A 132 -31.52 -21.65 27.35
CA ARG A 132 -32.39 -21.19 28.46
C ARG A 132 -33.72 -21.95 28.54
N ALA A 133 -34.21 -22.45 27.41
CA ALA A 133 -35.44 -23.24 27.36
C ALA A 133 -35.22 -24.73 27.70
N ALA A 134 -33.98 -25.24 27.58
CA ALA A 134 -33.66 -26.63 27.85
C ALA A 134 -34.02 -27.02 29.30
N THR A 135 -34.70 -28.15 29.46
CA THR A 135 -35.21 -28.62 30.76
C THR A 135 -34.34 -29.72 31.37
N THR A 136 -33.49 -30.35 30.56
CA THR A 136 -32.62 -31.44 31.00
C THR A 136 -31.14 -31.23 30.62
N PRO A 137 -30.19 -31.73 31.42
CA PRO A 137 -28.76 -31.75 31.06
C PRO A 137 -28.47 -32.40 29.70
N ALA A 138 -29.26 -33.41 29.30
CA ALA A 138 -29.10 -34.09 28.02
C ALA A 138 -29.43 -33.18 26.82
N GLU A 139 -30.48 -32.37 26.91
CA GLU A 139 -30.82 -31.37 25.88
C GLU A 139 -29.70 -30.34 25.68
N ILE A 140 -29.06 -29.89 26.77
CA ILE A 140 -27.89 -28.99 26.69
C ILE A 140 -26.74 -29.64 25.93
N VAL A 141 -26.43 -30.90 26.26
CA VAL A 141 -25.35 -31.65 25.61
C VAL A 141 -25.63 -31.80 24.11
N GLU A 142 -26.87 -32.10 23.72
CA GLU A 142 -27.27 -32.22 22.32
C GLU A 142 -27.12 -30.88 21.56
N LEU A 143 -27.64 -29.78 22.14
CA LEU A 143 -27.53 -28.43 21.58
C LEU A 143 -26.06 -28.05 21.34
N VAL A 144 -25.20 -28.28 22.33
CA VAL A 144 -23.77 -27.96 22.24
C VAL A 144 -23.06 -28.87 21.23
N THR A 145 -23.38 -30.17 21.20
CA THR A 145 -22.73 -31.14 20.30
C THR A 145 -23.04 -30.84 18.84
N ASN A 146 -24.29 -30.49 18.52
CA ASN A 146 -24.73 -30.13 17.16
C ASN A 146 -23.99 -28.91 16.59
N VAL A 147 -23.57 -27.99 17.46
CA VAL A 147 -22.77 -26.82 17.09
C VAL A 147 -21.29 -27.15 16.91
N VAL A 148 -20.76 -28.00 17.78
CA VAL A 148 -19.33 -28.28 17.85
C VAL A 148 -18.91 -29.29 16.76
N SER A 149 -19.79 -30.23 16.39
CA SER A 149 -19.56 -31.27 15.38
C SER A 149 -20.79 -31.52 14.49
N PRO A 150 -21.11 -30.65 13.51
CA PRO A 150 -22.22 -30.90 12.59
C PRO A 150 -21.88 -32.03 11.60
N VAL A 151 -22.76 -33.02 11.48
CA VAL A 151 -22.71 -34.04 10.41
C VAL A 151 -23.18 -33.41 9.10
N PRO A 152 -22.41 -33.45 8.00
CA PRO A 152 -22.83 -32.84 6.73
C PRO A 152 -23.91 -33.69 6.05
N VAL A 153 -25.05 -33.07 5.71
CA VAL A 153 -26.02 -33.61 4.75
C VAL A 153 -25.72 -33.03 3.38
N ALA A 154 -25.55 -33.90 2.38
CA ALA A 154 -25.23 -33.54 1.01
C ALA A 154 -26.43 -32.89 0.30
N VAL A 155 -26.21 -31.80 -0.44
CA VAL A 155 -27.19 -31.24 -1.39
C VAL A 155 -26.54 -31.14 -2.76
N GLY A 156 -27.18 -31.80 -3.73
CA GLY A 156 -26.74 -31.94 -5.11
C GLY A 156 -26.86 -30.66 -5.94
N GLY A 157 -26.05 -30.60 -6.98
CA GLY A 157 -25.93 -29.46 -7.89
C GLY A 157 -27.09 -29.33 -8.87
N GLY A 158 -27.37 -28.07 -9.22
CA GLY A 158 -28.18 -27.67 -10.36
C GLY A 158 -27.62 -26.37 -10.93
N THR A 159 -27.08 -26.46 -12.14
CA THR A 159 -26.58 -25.35 -12.96
C THR A 159 -27.73 -24.63 -13.66
N ALA A 160 -27.82 -23.30 -13.55
CA ALA A 160 -28.60 -22.47 -14.45
C ALA A 160 -27.88 -21.14 -14.73
N ALA A 161 -27.78 -20.80 -16.02
CA ALA A 161 -27.27 -19.54 -16.56
C ALA A 161 -28.33 -18.41 -16.47
N PRO A 162 -27.95 -17.13 -16.61
CA PRO A 162 -28.65 -16.03 -15.96
C PRO A 162 -29.83 -15.50 -16.80
N ALA A 163 -31.02 -15.57 -16.21
CA ALA A 163 -32.15 -14.74 -16.61
C ALA A 163 -32.24 -13.56 -15.62
N ALA A 164 -32.37 -12.35 -16.16
CA ALA A 164 -32.54 -11.13 -15.39
C ALA A 164 -33.80 -11.25 -14.50
N SER A 165 -33.59 -11.38 -13.19
CA SER A 165 -34.66 -11.33 -12.20
C SER A 165 -34.73 -9.94 -11.56
N VAL A 166 -35.95 -9.41 -11.56
CA VAL A 166 -36.51 -8.42 -10.66
C VAL A 166 -35.73 -8.29 -9.33
N ARG A 167 -35.26 -7.07 -9.03
CA ARG A 167 -34.50 -6.76 -7.81
C ARG A 167 -35.37 -6.89 -6.57
N THR A 168 -35.15 -7.93 -5.77
CA THR A 168 -35.55 -7.98 -4.36
C THR A 168 -34.50 -7.23 -3.52
N GLY A 169 -34.96 -6.36 -2.61
CA GLY A 169 -34.18 -5.32 -1.91
C GLY A 169 -33.09 -5.74 -0.93
N VAL A 170 -32.20 -6.67 -1.29
CA VAL A 170 -30.99 -6.99 -0.52
C VAL A 170 -29.88 -6.00 -0.88
N LYS A 171 -29.37 -5.28 0.12
CA LYS A 171 -28.25 -4.33 -0.05
C LYS A 171 -26.95 -5.08 -0.31
N ARG A 172 -26.09 -4.51 -1.15
CA ARG A 172 -24.77 -5.04 -1.49
C ARG A 172 -23.68 -4.11 -0.99
N LEU A 173 -22.82 -4.59 -0.12
CA LEU A 173 -21.67 -3.84 0.37
C LEU A 173 -20.37 -4.49 -0.06
N VAL A 174 -19.31 -3.70 -0.16
CA VAL A 174 -17.95 -4.21 -0.30
C VAL A 174 -17.09 -3.62 0.80
N ALA A 175 -16.06 -4.34 1.24
CA ALA A 175 -15.10 -3.80 2.20
C ALA A 175 -13.65 -4.04 1.76
N VAL A 176 -12.76 -3.17 2.22
CA VAL A 176 -11.31 -3.37 2.13
C VAL A 176 -10.73 -3.30 3.54
N THR A 177 -9.94 -4.31 3.92
CA THR A 177 -9.22 -4.33 5.18
C THR A 177 -7.71 -4.31 4.95
N ALA A 178 -6.99 -3.50 5.73
CA ALA A 178 -5.55 -3.35 5.58
C ALA A 178 -4.93 -2.84 6.89
N CYS A 179 -3.88 -3.52 7.38
CA CYS A 179 -3.11 -3.05 8.52
C CYS A 179 -1.61 -3.05 8.17
N PRO A 180 -0.77 -2.27 8.87
CA PRO A 180 0.62 -2.06 8.46
C PRO A 180 1.40 -3.36 8.40
N THR A 181 1.17 -4.28 9.35
CA THR A 181 1.81 -5.61 9.35
C THR A 181 1.10 -6.61 8.45
N GLY A 182 -0.20 -6.44 8.20
CA GLY A 182 -0.99 -7.29 7.32
C GLY A 182 -1.15 -8.74 7.81
N ILE A 183 -0.89 -9.03 9.09
CA ILE A 183 -0.84 -10.42 9.59
C ILE A 183 -2.14 -10.83 10.30
N ALA A 184 -2.57 -10.08 11.32
CA ALA A 184 -3.71 -10.45 12.16
C ALA A 184 -4.92 -9.55 11.90
N HIS A 185 -4.79 -8.25 12.19
CA HIS A 185 -5.94 -7.33 12.17
C HIS A 185 -6.61 -7.21 10.80
N THR A 186 -5.87 -7.33 9.69
CA THR A 186 -6.45 -7.35 8.34
C THR A 186 -7.46 -8.48 8.16
N TYR A 187 -7.10 -9.69 8.53
CA TYR A 187 -7.97 -10.86 8.34
C TYR A 187 -9.06 -10.93 9.42
N MET A 188 -8.75 -10.50 10.66
CA MET A 188 -9.74 -10.41 11.73
C MET A 188 -10.85 -9.40 11.40
N ALA A 189 -10.50 -8.23 10.87
CA ALA A 189 -11.49 -7.24 10.45
C ALA A 189 -12.34 -7.74 9.28
N ALA A 190 -11.74 -8.50 8.35
CA ALA A 190 -12.47 -9.04 7.21
C ALA A 190 -13.49 -10.11 7.63
N GLU A 191 -13.10 -11.00 8.54
CA GLU A 191 -14.00 -12.00 9.11
C GLU A 191 -15.11 -11.35 9.92
N ALA A 192 -14.79 -10.36 10.76
CA ALA A 192 -15.75 -9.61 11.56
C ALA A 192 -16.78 -8.84 10.72
N LEU A 193 -16.33 -8.15 9.66
CA LEU A 193 -17.22 -7.44 8.73
C LEU A 193 -18.10 -8.39 7.92
N SER A 194 -17.54 -9.51 7.42
CA SER A 194 -18.31 -10.51 6.68
C SER A 194 -19.41 -11.12 7.56
N ALA A 195 -19.07 -11.46 8.81
CA ALA A 195 -20.04 -12.01 9.76
C ALA A 195 -21.13 -11.00 10.13
N ALA A 196 -20.78 -9.71 10.30
CA ALA A 196 -21.76 -8.67 10.59
C ALA A 196 -22.68 -8.37 9.41
N ALA A 197 -22.18 -8.42 8.18
CA ALA A 197 -23.00 -8.25 6.98
C ALA A 197 -24.00 -9.40 6.81
N GLU A 198 -23.55 -10.65 7.01
CA GLU A 198 -24.42 -11.83 7.00
C GLU A 198 -25.53 -11.70 8.05
N ALA A 199 -25.19 -11.27 9.27
CA ALA A 199 -26.16 -11.04 10.35
C ALA A 199 -27.17 -9.93 10.03
N ALA A 200 -26.78 -8.93 9.24
CA ALA A 200 -27.64 -7.83 8.80
C ALA A 200 -28.45 -8.16 7.52
N GLY A 201 -28.30 -9.37 6.96
CA GLY A 201 -28.95 -9.75 5.70
C GLY A 201 -28.42 -8.98 4.49
N VAL A 202 -27.16 -8.55 4.54
CA VAL A 202 -26.48 -7.78 3.49
C VAL A 202 -25.48 -8.68 2.77
N GLU A 203 -25.49 -8.62 1.44
CA GLU A 203 -24.47 -9.31 0.64
C GLU A 203 -23.15 -8.53 0.73
N MET A 204 -22.09 -9.14 1.26
CA MET A 204 -20.78 -8.50 1.38
C MET A 204 -19.65 -9.36 0.85
N GLN A 205 -18.72 -8.71 0.15
CA GLN A 205 -17.40 -9.27 -0.15
C GLN A 205 -16.30 -8.35 0.41
N VAL A 206 -15.26 -8.97 0.97
CA VAL A 206 -14.16 -8.24 1.62
C VAL A 206 -12.84 -8.50 0.92
N GLU A 207 -12.19 -7.43 0.47
CA GLU A 207 -10.83 -7.42 -0.04
C GLU A 207 -9.83 -7.37 1.12
N THR A 208 -8.99 -8.39 1.28
CA THR A 208 -7.90 -8.37 2.27
C THR A 208 -6.61 -7.92 1.62
N GLN A 209 -6.04 -6.80 2.08
CA GLN A 209 -4.75 -6.29 1.63
C GLN A 209 -3.67 -6.59 2.68
N GLY A 210 -3.44 -7.88 2.92
CA GLY A 210 -2.56 -8.40 3.98
C GLY A 210 -1.28 -9.07 3.47
N SER A 211 -0.46 -9.53 4.41
CA SER A 211 0.83 -10.18 4.17
C SER A 211 0.74 -11.56 3.51
N ALA A 212 -0.43 -12.22 3.53
CA ALA A 212 -0.64 -13.50 2.87
C ALA A 212 -1.03 -13.37 1.38
N GLY A 213 -0.95 -12.16 0.82
CA GLY A 213 -1.25 -11.86 -0.58
C GLY A 213 -2.49 -10.99 -0.75
N LEU A 214 -2.58 -10.33 -1.92
CA LEU A 214 -3.68 -9.47 -2.31
C LEU A 214 -4.65 -10.25 -3.21
N THR A 215 -5.90 -10.38 -2.77
CA THR A 215 -6.99 -10.91 -3.62
C THR A 215 -7.95 -9.78 -3.90
N MET A 216 -7.85 -9.17 -5.09
CA MET A 216 -8.69 -8.04 -5.46
C MET A 216 -10.15 -8.45 -5.71
N LEU A 217 -11.09 -7.59 -5.34
CA LEU A 217 -12.50 -7.76 -5.68
C LEU A 217 -12.73 -7.58 -7.18
N ASP A 218 -13.66 -8.37 -7.73
CA ASP A 218 -14.03 -8.28 -9.14
C ASP A 218 -14.67 -6.91 -9.44
N PRO A 219 -14.28 -6.22 -10.53
CA PRO A 219 -14.84 -4.92 -10.89
C PRO A 219 -16.37 -4.91 -10.99
N ALA A 220 -16.98 -6.02 -11.42
CA ALA A 220 -18.43 -6.15 -11.49
C ALA A 220 -19.09 -6.12 -10.09
N VAL A 221 -18.41 -6.69 -9.08
CA VAL A 221 -18.88 -6.66 -7.69
C VAL A 221 -18.79 -5.25 -7.13
N ILE A 222 -17.69 -4.53 -7.40
CA ILE A 222 -17.52 -3.14 -6.98
C ILE A 222 -18.57 -2.25 -7.64
N ALA A 223 -18.79 -2.41 -8.95
CA ALA A 223 -19.80 -1.65 -9.69
C ALA A 223 -21.22 -1.89 -9.18
N ALA A 224 -21.54 -3.12 -8.74
CA ALA A 224 -22.84 -3.49 -8.19
C ALA A 224 -23.04 -3.11 -6.70
N ALA A 225 -21.99 -2.69 -5.99
CA ALA A 225 -22.08 -2.35 -4.57
C ALA A 225 -22.78 -1.00 -4.33
N ASP A 226 -23.59 -0.94 -3.27
CA ASP A 226 -24.32 0.25 -2.84
C ASP A 226 -23.44 1.21 -2.01
N ALA A 227 -22.50 0.67 -1.23
CA ALA A 227 -21.47 1.43 -0.51
C ALA A 227 -20.22 0.58 -0.24
N VAL A 228 -19.12 1.24 0.16
CA VAL A 228 -17.84 0.61 0.49
C VAL A 228 -17.36 0.97 1.89
N ILE A 229 -16.82 -0.03 2.61
CA ILE A 229 -16.16 0.15 3.90
C ILE A 229 -14.65 0.02 3.73
N PHE A 230 -13.89 1.06 4.09
CA PHE A 230 -12.44 1.00 4.22
C PHE A 230 -12.07 0.91 5.70
N ALA A 231 -11.90 -0.30 6.21
CA ALA A 231 -11.39 -0.56 7.55
C ALA A 231 -9.88 -0.74 7.49
N VAL A 232 -9.14 0.37 7.46
CA VAL A 232 -7.73 0.40 7.12
C VAL A 232 -6.91 1.34 8.01
N ASP A 233 -5.69 0.92 8.35
CA ASP A 233 -4.68 1.75 9.01
C ASP A 233 -3.59 2.24 8.04
N VAL A 234 -3.69 1.85 6.76
CA VAL A 234 -2.82 2.22 5.65
C VAL A 234 -3.68 2.56 4.44
N ASP A 235 -3.14 3.26 3.44
CA ASP A 235 -3.90 3.60 2.24
C ASP A 235 -4.40 2.35 1.51
N VAL A 236 -5.63 2.44 0.98
CA VAL A 236 -6.25 1.40 0.16
C VAL A 236 -5.55 1.37 -1.20
N ARG A 237 -4.93 0.24 -1.53
CA ARG A 237 -4.36 0.02 -2.87
C ARG A 237 -5.49 -0.14 -3.87
N GLY A 238 -5.41 0.54 -5.02
CA GLY A 238 -6.44 0.48 -6.05
C GLY A 238 -7.73 1.22 -5.70
N ARG A 239 -7.63 2.30 -4.89
CA ARG A 239 -8.78 3.03 -4.33
C ARG A 239 -9.68 3.63 -5.41
N GLU A 240 -9.09 4.04 -6.53
CA GLU A 240 -9.76 4.62 -7.69
C GLU A 240 -10.84 3.71 -8.29
N ARG A 241 -10.72 2.39 -8.16
CA ARG A 241 -11.74 1.41 -8.59
C ARG A 241 -13.09 1.60 -7.87
N PHE A 242 -13.08 2.23 -6.71
CA PHE A 242 -14.27 2.51 -5.90
C PHE A 242 -14.82 3.93 -6.10
N ALA A 243 -14.27 4.70 -7.05
CA ALA A 243 -14.64 6.10 -7.30
C ALA A 243 -16.17 6.30 -7.42
N GLY A 244 -16.67 7.33 -6.75
CA GLY A 244 -18.10 7.67 -6.74
C GLY A 244 -18.98 6.83 -5.80
N LYS A 245 -18.49 5.73 -5.21
CA LYS A 245 -19.25 4.95 -4.20
C LYS A 245 -19.31 5.68 -2.85
N PRO A 246 -20.46 5.68 -2.15
CA PRO A 246 -20.53 6.10 -0.74
C PRO A 246 -19.53 5.31 0.10
N VAL A 247 -18.77 5.99 0.97
CA VAL A 247 -17.64 5.39 1.69
C VAL A 247 -17.69 5.65 3.19
N ILE A 248 -17.52 4.58 3.97
CA ILE A 248 -17.20 4.64 5.40
C ILE A 248 -15.73 4.26 5.56
N GLN A 249 -14.90 5.17 6.05
CA GLN A 249 -13.47 4.92 6.27
C GLN A 249 -13.10 5.05 7.74
N VAL A 250 -12.52 4.00 8.30
CA VAL A 250 -12.16 3.88 9.73
C VAL A 250 -10.86 3.09 9.90
N PRO A 251 -10.17 3.19 11.06
CA PRO A 251 -9.06 2.31 11.41
C PRO A 251 -9.45 0.83 11.34
N VAL A 252 -8.50 -0.06 11.02
CA VAL A 252 -8.77 -1.52 10.86
C VAL A 252 -9.37 -2.12 12.13
N LYS A 253 -8.96 -1.61 13.30
CA LYS A 253 -9.42 -2.06 14.62
C LYS A 253 -10.92 -1.86 14.80
N ARG A 254 -11.50 -0.78 14.26
CA ARG A 254 -12.95 -0.57 14.26
C ARG A 254 -13.70 -1.64 13.46
N GLY A 255 -13.08 -2.16 12.39
CA GLY A 255 -13.59 -3.30 11.63
C GLY A 255 -13.67 -4.59 12.45
N ILE A 256 -12.93 -4.68 13.56
CA ILE A 256 -12.94 -5.80 14.50
C ILE A 256 -13.91 -5.52 15.65
N ASP A 257 -13.81 -4.32 16.24
CA ASP A 257 -14.49 -3.98 17.49
C ASP A 257 -15.97 -3.58 17.28
N GLU A 258 -16.30 -2.94 16.14
CA GLU A 258 -17.63 -2.39 15.86
C GLU A 258 -18.18 -2.75 14.46
N PRO A 259 -18.06 -4.00 13.97
CA PRO A 259 -18.39 -4.34 12.59
C PRO A 259 -19.88 -4.13 12.26
N ALA A 260 -20.80 -4.46 13.18
CA ALA A 260 -22.25 -4.26 12.96
C ALA A 260 -22.62 -2.78 12.77
N LYS A 261 -21.98 -1.89 13.54
CA LYS A 261 -22.18 -0.44 13.38
C LYS A 261 -21.65 0.03 12.04
N LEU A 262 -20.50 -0.48 11.59
CA LEU A 262 -19.96 -0.14 10.27
C LEU A 262 -20.86 -0.63 9.12
N ILE A 263 -21.49 -1.80 9.25
CA ILE A 263 -22.51 -2.26 8.30
C ILE A 263 -23.70 -1.30 8.28
N ALA A 264 -24.24 -0.93 9.45
CA ALA A 264 -25.36 0.00 9.55
C ALA A 264 -25.02 1.39 8.97
N ASP A 265 -23.84 1.92 9.29
CA ASP A 265 -23.32 3.19 8.77
C ASP A 265 -23.19 3.15 7.24
N ALA A 266 -22.73 2.02 6.69
CA ALA A 266 -22.58 1.84 5.25
C ALA A 266 -23.93 1.72 4.52
N ILE A 267 -24.92 1.03 5.12
CA ILE A 267 -26.30 0.99 4.60
C ILE A 267 -26.87 2.42 4.59
N ALA A 268 -26.77 3.15 5.71
CA ALA A 268 -27.26 4.52 5.80
C ALA A 268 -26.57 5.46 4.79
N ALA A 269 -25.26 5.31 4.60
CA ALA A 269 -24.51 6.06 3.60
C ALA A 269 -24.95 5.74 2.16
N SER A 270 -25.37 4.50 1.89
CA SER A 270 -25.87 4.11 0.56
C SER A 270 -27.17 4.82 0.16
N GLU A 271 -27.96 5.24 1.15
CA GLU A 271 -29.28 5.86 0.94
C GLU A 271 -29.22 7.40 1.03
N ASN A 272 -28.10 7.95 1.48
CA ASN A 272 -27.92 9.38 1.65
C ASN A 272 -27.29 10.02 0.39
N PRO A 273 -28.00 10.92 -0.33
CA PRO A 273 -27.47 11.60 -1.52
C PRO A 273 -26.20 12.42 -1.26
N ASN A 274 -26.05 12.92 -0.03
CA ASN A 274 -24.93 13.76 0.43
C ASN A 274 -23.85 12.96 1.16
N ALA A 275 -23.89 11.63 1.15
CA ALA A 275 -22.85 10.82 1.77
C ALA A 275 -21.47 11.11 1.17
N ARG A 276 -20.43 11.05 2.01
CA ARG A 276 -19.04 11.11 1.54
C ARG A 276 -18.80 9.99 0.54
N ARG A 277 -18.28 10.33 -0.64
CA ARG A 277 -17.96 9.39 -1.72
C ARG A 277 -16.45 9.26 -1.92
N VAL A 278 -16.02 8.14 -2.49
CA VAL A 278 -14.63 7.98 -2.91
C VAL A 278 -14.33 8.98 -4.04
N GLY A 279 -13.30 9.83 -3.84
CA GLY A 279 -12.87 10.80 -4.86
C GLY A 279 -12.16 10.13 -6.04
N GLY A 280 -12.47 10.57 -7.26
CA GLY A 280 -11.91 10.09 -8.52
C GLY A 280 -12.89 10.26 -9.68
N THR A 281 -12.41 10.45 -10.91
CA THR A 281 -13.23 10.42 -12.12
C THR A 281 -13.53 8.96 -12.47
N ALA A 282 -14.82 8.57 -12.44
CA ALA A 282 -15.30 7.24 -12.84
C ALA A 282 -15.25 7.00 -14.37
N GLY A 283 -14.17 7.44 -15.02
CA GLY A 283 -13.98 7.41 -16.47
C GLY A 283 -12.61 6.93 -16.94
N ALA A 284 -11.71 6.53 -16.03
CA ALA A 284 -10.59 5.70 -16.42
C ALA A 284 -11.10 4.26 -16.53
N ALA A 285 -11.45 3.83 -17.73
CA ALA A 285 -11.56 2.41 -18.03
C ALA A 285 -10.18 1.78 -17.77
N GLU A 286 -9.96 1.25 -16.57
CA GLU A 286 -8.81 0.41 -16.28
C GLU A 286 -9.12 -1.05 -16.64
N VAL A 287 -8.08 -1.65 -17.20
CA VAL A 287 -8.04 -2.95 -17.85
C VAL A 287 -8.35 -4.05 -16.84
N ASP A 288 -9.27 -4.93 -17.23
CA ASP A 288 -9.64 -6.17 -16.56
C ASP A 288 -8.39 -6.98 -16.14
N GLU A 289 -8.09 -7.09 -14.84
CA GLU A 289 -6.90 -7.79 -14.31
C GLU A 289 -6.83 -9.28 -14.73
N LYS A 290 -7.98 -9.87 -15.08
CA LYS A 290 -8.07 -11.25 -15.60
C LYS A 290 -7.52 -11.38 -17.03
N ASN A 291 -7.41 -10.29 -17.79
CA ASN A 291 -6.88 -10.22 -19.16
C ASN A 291 -5.68 -9.27 -19.32
N GLU A 292 -5.03 -8.89 -18.22
CA GLU A 292 -3.87 -8.00 -18.27
C GLU A 292 -2.68 -8.75 -18.91
N HIS A 293 -2.30 -8.33 -20.13
CA HIS A 293 -1.20 -8.94 -20.88
C HIS A 293 0.10 -8.90 -20.06
N PHE A 294 0.95 -9.93 -20.20
CA PHE A 294 2.26 -10.00 -19.51
C PHE A 294 3.08 -8.71 -19.65
N GLY A 295 3.07 -8.08 -20.83
CA GLY A 295 3.76 -6.81 -21.07
C GLY A 295 3.23 -5.64 -20.24
N GLN A 296 1.92 -5.58 -19.96
CA GLN A 296 1.32 -4.55 -19.10
C GLN A 296 1.74 -4.76 -17.64
N LYS A 297 1.78 -6.01 -17.15
CA LYS A 297 2.27 -6.33 -15.80
C LYS A 297 3.74 -5.96 -15.61
N VAL A 298 4.59 -6.27 -16.60
CA VAL A 298 6.00 -5.87 -16.57
C VAL A 298 6.14 -4.36 -16.59
N LYS A 299 5.42 -3.65 -17.48
CA LYS A 299 5.41 -2.18 -17.53
C LYS A 299 5.01 -1.57 -16.18
N ARG A 300 3.94 -2.07 -15.57
CA ARG A 300 3.47 -1.64 -14.24
C ARG A 300 4.56 -1.82 -13.20
N ALA A 301 5.19 -3.00 -13.16
CA ALA A 301 6.25 -3.29 -12.21
C ALA A 301 7.47 -2.37 -12.36
N LEU A 302 7.91 -2.11 -13.60
CA LEU A 302 9.00 -1.18 -13.87
C LEU A 302 8.67 0.24 -13.41
N LEU A 303 7.47 0.74 -13.71
CA LEU A 303 7.04 2.08 -13.32
C LEU A 303 6.89 2.24 -11.79
N THR A 304 6.42 1.21 -11.09
CA THR A 304 6.41 1.18 -9.62
C THR A 304 7.83 1.23 -9.08
N GLY A 305 8.73 0.42 -9.62
CA GLY A 305 10.15 0.43 -9.28
C GLY A 305 10.77 1.82 -9.36
N VAL A 306 10.62 2.47 -10.52
CA VAL A 306 11.12 3.83 -10.75
C VAL A 306 10.50 4.80 -9.75
N SER A 307 9.17 4.81 -9.61
CA SER A 307 8.47 5.80 -8.77
C SER A 307 8.88 5.74 -7.30
N TYR A 308 9.06 4.54 -6.75
CA TYR A 308 9.47 4.35 -5.36
C TYR A 308 10.98 4.53 -5.15
N MET A 309 11.79 4.49 -6.21
CA MET A 309 13.21 4.84 -6.18
C MET A 309 13.41 6.37 -6.14
N ILE A 310 12.54 7.17 -6.78
CA ILE A 310 12.71 8.64 -6.90
C ILE A 310 13.03 9.33 -5.57
N PRO A 311 12.31 9.07 -4.45
CA PRO A 311 12.58 9.77 -3.18
C PRO A 311 14.01 9.55 -2.65
N PHE A 312 14.59 8.36 -2.83
CA PHE A 312 15.96 8.06 -2.41
C PHE A 312 16.99 8.90 -3.18
N VAL A 313 16.74 9.08 -4.48
CA VAL A 313 17.64 9.81 -5.36
C VAL A 313 17.45 11.32 -5.19
N ALA A 314 16.20 11.79 -5.12
CA ALA A 314 15.88 13.20 -4.92
C ALA A 314 16.49 13.75 -3.63
N GLY A 315 16.29 13.08 -2.50
CA GLY A 315 16.90 13.45 -1.23
C GLY A 315 18.42 13.29 -1.26
N GLY A 316 18.91 12.17 -1.79
CA GLY A 316 20.34 11.86 -1.85
C GLY A 316 21.16 12.89 -2.64
N GLY A 317 20.70 13.26 -3.82
CA GLY A 317 21.39 14.22 -4.68
C GLY A 317 21.39 15.64 -4.13
N LEU A 318 20.29 16.06 -3.49
CA LEU A 318 20.23 17.36 -2.82
C LEU A 318 21.21 17.42 -1.63
N LEU A 319 21.29 16.35 -0.85
CA LEU A 319 22.24 16.27 0.26
C LEU A 319 23.69 16.24 -0.21
N ILE A 320 24.02 15.55 -1.31
CA ILE A 320 25.34 15.63 -1.95
C ILE A 320 25.65 17.08 -2.35
N ALA A 321 24.68 17.76 -2.96
CA ALA A 321 24.87 19.14 -3.40
C ALA A 321 25.05 20.11 -2.23
N LEU A 322 24.30 19.96 -1.13
CA LEU A 322 24.53 20.70 0.12
C LEU A 322 25.91 20.37 0.72
N GLY A 323 26.35 19.12 0.58
CA GLY A 323 27.70 18.69 0.91
C GLY A 323 28.77 19.49 0.17
N PHE A 324 28.61 19.67 -1.15
CA PHE A 324 29.51 20.50 -1.95
C PHE A 324 29.40 22.00 -1.63
N LEU A 325 28.20 22.50 -1.34
CA LEU A 325 27.98 23.90 -0.97
C LEU A 325 28.74 24.27 0.31
N LEU A 326 28.75 23.39 1.32
CA LEU A 326 29.39 23.65 2.61
C LEU A 326 30.86 23.21 2.66
N GLY A 327 31.17 22.06 2.05
CA GLY A 327 32.47 21.39 2.15
C GLY A 327 33.38 21.52 0.92
N GLY A 328 32.89 22.08 -0.18
CA GLY A 328 33.58 22.08 -1.47
C GLY A 328 33.63 20.69 -2.13
N TYR A 329 34.15 20.60 -3.36
CA TYR A 329 34.24 19.33 -4.10
C TYR A 329 35.22 18.32 -3.50
N GLU A 330 36.26 18.81 -2.82
CA GLU A 330 37.26 17.99 -2.16
C GLU A 330 36.70 17.22 -0.97
N ILE A 331 35.49 17.57 -0.50
CA ILE A 331 34.79 16.84 0.57
C ILE A 331 34.63 15.35 0.23
N THR A 332 34.53 15.01 -1.07
CA THR A 332 34.46 13.62 -1.56
C THR A 332 35.63 12.75 -1.10
N LYS A 333 36.81 13.33 -0.89
CA LYS A 333 38.04 12.61 -0.52
C LYS A 333 38.18 12.40 0.99
N VAL A 334 37.57 13.27 1.78
CA VAL A 334 37.76 13.31 3.25
C VAL A 334 36.49 12.99 4.04
N ALA A 335 35.31 12.94 3.39
CA ALA A 335 34.03 12.79 4.08
C ALA A 335 33.97 11.55 4.98
N ASP A 336 34.55 10.42 4.56
CA ASP A 336 34.56 9.19 5.36
C ASP A 336 35.37 9.37 6.66
N VAL A 337 36.57 9.95 6.55
CA VAL A 337 37.42 10.22 7.71
C VAL A 337 36.75 11.23 8.64
N VAL A 338 36.28 12.35 8.09
CA VAL A 338 35.63 13.42 8.86
C VAL A 338 34.38 12.91 9.57
N THR A 339 33.51 12.16 8.89
CA THR A 339 32.27 11.67 9.52
C THR A 339 32.49 10.59 10.57
N LEU A 340 33.57 9.81 10.48
CA LEU A 340 33.89 8.75 11.44
C LEU A 340 34.74 9.22 12.62
N GLN A 341 35.56 10.27 12.44
CA GLN A 341 36.53 10.72 13.45
C GLN A 341 36.18 12.05 14.11
N ASN A 342 35.27 12.82 13.53
CA ASN A 342 34.83 14.12 14.06
C ASN A 342 33.37 14.08 14.54
N SER A 343 32.99 15.09 15.32
CA SER A 343 31.62 15.30 15.79
C SER A 343 31.33 16.79 15.95
N LEU A 344 30.09 17.16 16.31
CA LEU A 344 29.74 18.55 16.63
C LEU A 344 30.55 19.13 17.80
N PHE A 345 31.17 18.27 18.62
CA PHE A 345 32.01 18.66 19.76
C PHE A 345 33.51 18.43 19.51
N ASN A 346 33.87 17.89 18.34
CA ASN A 346 35.26 17.64 17.91
C ASN A 346 35.37 17.91 16.41
N LEU A 347 35.42 19.17 16.03
CA LEU A 347 35.36 19.58 14.62
C LEU A 347 36.67 19.25 13.87
N PRO A 348 36.59 18.96 12.56
CA PRO A 348 37.76 18.76 11.71
C PRO A 348 38.45 20.11 11.43
N ASP A 349 39.65 20.05 10.85
CA ASP A 349 40.27 21.20 10.22
C ASP A 349 39.32 21.78 9.15
N GLY A 350 39.02 23.08 9.26
CA GLY A 350 37.98 23.75 8.46
C GLY A 350 36.62 23.90 9.17
N GLY A 351 36.48 23.38 10.39
CA GLY A 351 35.38 23.71 11.30
C GLY A 351 34.02 23.12 10.95
N LEU A 352 32.95 23.77 11.41
CA LEU A 352 31.58 23.25 11.32
C LEU A 352 31.09 23.08 9.89
N ALA A 353 31.48 23.98 8.97
CA ALA A 353 31.06 23.91 7.57
C ALA A 353 31.59 22.65 6.87
N ILE A 354 32.88 22.31 7.08
CA ILE A 354 33.47 21.08 6.54
C ILE A 354 32.82 19.84 7.17
N TYR A 355 32.59 19.86 8.49
CA TYR A 355 31.91 18.75 9.15
C TYR A 355 30.50 18.52 8.60
N LEU A 356 29.66 19.57 8.54
CA LEU A 356 28.31 19.47 7.99
C LEU A 356 28.32 19.11 6.50
N GLY A 357 29.29 19.64 5.74
CA GLY A 357 29.51 19.27 4.34
C GLY A 357 29.79 17.78 4.18
N ALA A 358 30.69 17.22 5.00
CA ALA A 358 31.02 15.80 5.01
C ALA A 358 29.81 14.94 5.40
N VAL A 359 29.05 15.35 6.43
CA VAL A 359 27.84 14.66 6.87
C VAL A 359 26.78 14.65 5.76
N PHE A 360 26.45 15.79 5.18
CA PHE A 360 25.47 15.87 4.09
C PHE A 360 25.91 15.08 2.86
N PHE A 361 27.18 15.22 2.46
CA PHE A 361 27.74 14.42 1.37
C PHE A 361 27.61 12.92 1.66
N LYS A 362 27.97 12.45 2.85
CA LYS A 362 27.95 11.02 3.18
C LYS A 362 26.54 10.47 3.27
N ILE A 363 25.59 11.19 3.89
CA ILE A 363 24.17 10.79 3.89
C ILE A 363 23.66 10.71 2.46
N GLY A 364 23.96 11.72 1.64
CA GLY A 364 23.55 11.76 0.25
C GLY A 364 24.15 10.62 -0.58
N ALA A 365 25.44 10.34 -0.42
CA ALA A 365 26.14 9.24 -1.10
C ALA A 365 25.59 7.86 -0.70
N LEU A 366 25.32 7.64 0.60
CA LEU A 366 24.67 6.41 1.07
C LEU A 366 23.25 6.26 0.51
N SER A 367 22.49 7.37 0.44
CA SER A 367 21.16 7.39 -0.18
C SER A 367 21.22 7.04 -1.67
N MET A 368 22.21 7.55 -2.41
CA MET A 368 22.45 7.16 -3.82
C MET A 368 22.84 5.69 -3.95
N GLY A 369 23.52 5.11 -2.95
CA GLY A 369 23.81 3.68 -2.91
C GLY A 369 22.55 2.78 -2.90
N PHE A 370 21.42 3.30 -2.41
CA PHE A 370 20.14 2.62 -2.46
C PHE A 370 19.41 2.73 -3.81
N LEU A 371 19.93 3.47 -4.79
CA LEU A 371 19.25 3.67 -6.09
C LEU A 371 18.92 2.33 -6.76
N VAL A 372 19.93 1.49 -7.02
CA VAL A 372 19.75 0.19 -7.69
C VAL A 372 19.01 -0.83 -6.81
N PRO A 373 19.34 -0.97 -5.50
CA PRO A 373 18.56 -1.80 -4.58
C PRO A 373 17.09 -1.42 -4.47
N ALA A 374 16.75 -0.14 -4.34
CA ALA A 374 15.38 0.34 -4.22
C ALA A 374 14.60 0.08 -5.52
N LEU A 375 15.17 0.41 -6.68
CA LEU A 375 14.57 0.09 -7.97
C LEU A 375 14.22 -1.41 -8.06
N SER A 376 15.20 -2.27 -7.83
CA SER A 376 15.04 -3.73 -7.92
C SER A 376 14.03 -4.25 -6.89
N GLY A 377 14.11 -3.78 -5.65
CA GLY A 377 13.19 -4.09 -4.57
C GLY A 377 11.74 -3.73 -4.87
N TYR A 378 11.50 -2.55 -5.42
CA TYR A 378 10.15 -2.08 -5.73
C TYR A 378 9.59 -2.66 -7.04
N ILE A 379 10.45 -3.07 -7.99
CA ILE A 379 10.03 -3.94 -9.12
C ILE A 379 9.56 -5.29 -8.59
N ALA A 380 10.37 -5.93 -7.73
CA ALA A 380 10.03 -7.23 -7.15
C ALA A 380 8.75 -7.15 -6.30
N TYR A 381 8.59 -6.07 -5.53
CA TYR A 381 7.38 -5.76 -4.78
C TYR A 381 6.16 -5.59 -5.70
N ALA A 382 6.30 -4.93 -6.85
CA ALA A 382 5.17 -4.76 -7.75
C ALA A 382 4.69 -6.08 -8.39
N ILE A 383 5.54 -7.11 -8.40
CA ILE A 383 5.23 -8.45 -8.91
C ILE A 383 4.74 -9.39 -7.81
N ALA A 384 5.42 -9.40 -6.66
CA ALA A 384 5.24 -10.38 -5.60
C ALA A 384 4.75 -9.80 -4.26
N ASP A 385 4.42 -8.51 -4.21
CA ASP A 385 4.09 -7.75 -2.99
C ASP A 385 5.22 -7.80 -1.95
N ARG A 386 4.91 -7.64 -0.67
CA ARG A 386 5.87 -7.61 0.45
C ARG A 386 6.91 -8.74 0.42
N PRO A 387 6.56 -10.02 0.12
CA PRO A 387 7.54 -11.09 0.00
C PRO A 387 8.66 -10.84 -1.02
N GLY A 388 8.41 -10.02 -2.06
CA GLY A 388 9.39 -9.68 -3.08
C GLY A 388 10.41 -8.62 -2.66
N ILE A 389 10.13 -7.85 -1.60
CA ILE A 389 10.96 -6.69 -1.20
C ILE A 389 12.40 -7.14 -0.90
N ALA A 390 12.59 -8.03 0.08
CA ALA A 390 13.94 -8.42 0.49
C ALA A 390 14.74 -9.07 -0.66
N PRO A 391 14.21 -10.07 -1.41
CA PRO A 391 14.88 -10.62 -2.58
C PRO A 391 15.25 -9.57 -3.63
N GLY A 392 14.36 -8.62 -3.91
CA GLY A 392 14.61 -7.57 -4.88
C GLY A 392 15.71 -6.62 -4.43
N PHE A 393 15.71 -6.18 -3.16
CA PHE A 393 16.77 -5.33 -2.62
C PHE A 393 18.13 -6.03 -2.66
N VAL A 394 18.19 -7.31 -2.29
CA VAL A 394 19.42 -8.12 -2.35
C VAL A 394 19.90 -8.26 -3.79
N ALA A 395 19.02 -8.62 -4.72
CA ALA A 395 19.37 -8.75 -6.14
C ALA A 395 19.86 -7.42 -6.75
N GLY A 396 19.27 -6.29 -6.33
CA GLY A 396 19.71 -4.96 -6.74
C GLY A 396 21.05 -4.55 -6.13
N ALA A 397 21.31 -4.93 -4.87
CA ALA A 397 22.62 -4.75 -4.26
C ALA A 397 23.71 -5.56 -4.97
N VAL A 398 23.38 -6.80 -5.37
CA VAL A 398 24.27 -7.64 -6.20
C VAL A 398 24.51 -7.00 -7.57
N ALA A 399 23.46 -6.46 -8.22
CA ALA A 399 23.63 -5.72 -9.46
C ALA A 399 24.57 -4.51 -9.32
N GLY A 400 24.46 -3.77 -8.22
CA GLY A 400 25.39 -2.69 -7.88
C GLY A 400 26.83 -3.20 -7.69
N PHE A 401 27.00 -4.25 -6.89
CA PHE A 401 28.30 -4.87 -6.61
C PHE A 401 29.00 -5.37 -7.88
N MET A 402 28.26 -5.97 -8.81
CA MET A 402 28.79 -6.49 -10.08
C MET A 402 29.09 -5.39 -11.11
N GLY A 403 28.74 -4.14 -10.85
CA GLY A 403 28.82 -3.07 -11.85
C GLY A 403 27.77 -3.18 -12.96
N ALA A 404 26.73 -4.01 -12.77
CA ALA A 404 25.62 -4.16 -13.70
C ALA A 404 24.70 -2.93 -13.72
N GLY A 405 24.76 -2.12 -12.65
CA GLY A 405 24.08 -0.82 -12.56
C GLY A 405 22.55 -0.94 -12.68
N PHE A 406 21.93 0.06 -13.29
CA PHE A 406 20.47 0.13 -13.45
C PHE A 406 19.88 -1.04 -14.25
N LEU A 407 20.54 -1.47 -15.32
CA LEU A 407 20.10 -2.64 -16.11
C LEU A 407 20.10 -3.91 -15.27
N GLY A 408 21.14 -4.09 -14.46
CA GLY A 408 21.20 -5.18 -13.50
C GLY A 408 20.11 -5.08 -12.43
N GLY A 409 19.78 -3.87 -11.97
CA GLY A 409 18.68 -3.65 -11.02
C GLY A 409 17.31 -4.02 -11.59
N ILE A 410 17.05 -3.70 -12.86
CA ILE A 410 15.83 -4.14 -13.54
C ILE A 410 15.78 -5.66 -13.64
N ALA A 411 16.84 -6.28 -14.18
CA ALA A 411 16.90 -7.72 -14.35
C ALA A 411 16.77 -8.45 -13.01
N GLY A 412 17.53 -8.02 -12.00
CA GLY A 412 17.49 -8.54 -10.64
C GLY A 412 16.12 -8.40 -9.99
N GLY A 413 15.46 -7.26 -10.16
CA GLY A 413 14.12 -7.01 -9.60
C GLY A 413 13.04 -7.87 -10.25
N LEU A 414 13.09 -8.03 -11.58
CA LEU A 414 12.18 -8.92 -12.30
C LEU A 414 12.40 -10.39 -11.90
N LEU A 415 13.65 -10.85 -11.81
CA LEU A 415 14.00 -12.20 -11.38
C LEU A 415 13.54 -12.47 -9.94
N ALA A 416 13.84 -11.54 -9.03
CA ALA A 416 13.45 -11.62 -7.63
C ALA A 416 11.93 -11.63 -7.47
N GLY A 417 11.21 -10.77 -8.20
CA GLY A 417 9.76 -10.71 -8.21
C GLY A 417 9.14 -12.02 -8.72
N VAL A 418 9.61 -12.53 -9.86
CA VAL A 418 9.12 -13.80 -10.42
C VAL A 418 9.44 -14.98 -9.49
N ALA A 419 10.65 -15.05 -8.94
CA ALA A 419 11.03 -16.09 -7.99
C ALA A 419 10.13 -16.03 -6.75
N ALA A 420 9.98 -14.86 -6.13
CA ALA A 420 9.16 -14.67 -4.94
C ALA A 420 7.69 -15.02 -5.20
N ALA A 421 7.12 -14.57 -6.33
CA ALA A 421 5.74 -14.90 -6.73
C ALA A 421 5.56 -16.40 -7.00
N SER A 422 6.58 -17.08 -7.53
CA SER A 422 6.54 -18.52 -7.79
C SER A 422 6.50 -19.31 -6.48
N PHE A 423 7.33 -18.96 -5.50
CA PHE A 423 7.31 -19.60 -4.18
C PHE A 423 6.04 -19.25 -3.38
N ALA A 424 5.49 -18.05 -3.53
CA ALA A 424 4.25 -17.65 -2.87
C ALA A 424 3.02 -18.47 -3.32
N ARG A 425 3.05 -19.04 -4.53
CA ARG A 425 1.96 -19.86 -5.08
C ARG A 425 1.99 -21.33 -4.62
N LEU A 426 3.03 -21.74 -3.89
CA LEU A 426 3.15 -23.12 -3.43
C LEU A 426 2.13 -23.40 -2.32
N ASN A 427 1.35 -24.47 -2.50
CA ASN A 427 0.43 -24.96 -1.48
C ASN A 427 1.21 -25.67 -0.37
N VAL A 428 1.52 -24.93 0.69
CA VAL A 428 2.28 -25.45 1.83
C VAL A 428 1.38 -25.84 3.02
N PRO A 429 1.83 -26.78 3.87
CA PRO A 429 1.15 -27.11 5.12
C PRO A 429 0.89 -25.88 6.01
N ARG A 430 -0.20 -25.89 6.78
CA ARG A 430 -0.65 -24.74 7.60
C ARG A 430 0.43 -24.12 8.49
N TRP A 431 1.30 -24.94 9.08
CA TRP A 431 2.39 -24.48 9.96
C TRP A 431 3.48 -23.70 9.20
N LEU A 432 3.64 -23.93 7.90
CA LEU A 432 4.67 -23.30 7.07
C LEU A 432 4.21 -21.97 6.46
N ARG A 433 2.89 -21.74 6.36
CA ARG A 433 2.33 -20.56 5.66
C ARG A 433 2.79 -19.23 6.22
N SER A 434 2.91 -19.09 7.54
CA SER A 434 3.41 -17.86 8.16
C SER A 434 4.92 -17.68 7.97
N LEU A 435 5.66 -18.79 7.84
CA LEU A 435 7.11 -18.78 7.59
C LEU A 435 7.45 -18.45 6.13
N MET A 436 6.52 -18.71 5.19
CA MET A 436 6.69 -18.44 3.77
C MET A 436 7.09 -16.98 3.48
N PRO A 437 6.27 -15.96 3.76
CA PRO A 437 6.61 -14.57 3.42
C PRO A 437 7.70 -13.97 4.31
N VAL A 438 7.93 -14.53 5.50
CA VAL A 438 8.85 -13.96 6.50
C VAL A 438 10.29 -14.46 6.34
N VAL A 439 10.49 -15.74 6.05
CA VAL A 439 11.82 -16.37 6.02
C VAL A 439 12.08 -17.10 4.72
N ILE A 440 11.16 -17.96 4.29
CA ILE A 440 11.43 -18.90 3.18
C ILE A 440 11.51 -18.17 1.85
N ILE A 441 10.51 -17.35 1.52
CA ILE A 441 10.50 -16.59 0.27
C ILE A 441 11.67 -15.61 0.24
N PRO A 442 11.91 -14.78 1.28
CA PRO A 442 13.11 -13.95 1.33
C PRO A 442 14.42 -14.71 1.10
N LEU A 443 14.60 -15.87 1.72
CA LEU A 443 15.81 -16.67 1.55
C LEU A 443 15.94 -17.26 0.15
N VAL A 444 14.94 -18.04 -0.27
CA VAL A 444 15.04 -18.85 -1.50
C VAL A 444 14.97 -17.97 -2.74
N ALA A 445 14.09 -16.96 -2.76
CA ALA A 445 14.04 -16.04 -3.89
C ALA A 445 15.31 -15.17 -3.99
N SER A 446 15.96 -14.82 -2.86
CA SER A 446 17.27 -14.16 -2.88
C SER A 446 18.35 -15.07 -3.46
N ILE A 447 18.41 -16.33 -3.04
CA ILE A 447 19.37 -17.32 -3.58
C ILE A 447 19.17 -17.49 -5.09
N VAL A 448 17.93 -17.65 -5.54
CA VAL A 448 17.62 -17.83 -6.96
C VAL A 448 17.97 -16.58 -7.76
N ALA A 449 17.45 -15.42 -7.40
CA ALA A 449 17.65 -14.20 -8.18
C ALA A 449 19.11 -13.72 -8.14
N SER A 450 19.71 -13.65 -6.95
CA SER A 450 21.10 -13.21 -6.78
C SER A 450 22.09 -14.25 -7.29
N GLY A 451 21.81 -15.54 -7.11
CA GLY A 451 22.61 -16.62 -7.67
C GLY A 451 22.64 -16.59 -9.19
N LEU A 452 21.48 -16.39 -9.85
CA LEU A 452 21.43 -16.23 -11.31
C LEU A 452 22.17 -14.97 -11.78
N MET A 453 22.09 -13.87 -11.02
CA MET A 453 22.89 -12.67 -11.30
C MET A 453 24.39 -12.98 -11.21
N PHE A 454 24.88 -13.62 -10.15
CA PHE A 454 26.30 -13.94 -10.03
C PHE A 454 26.80 -14.96 -11.05
N LEU A 455 26.03 -16.02 -11.29
CA LEU A 455 26.50 -17.18 -12.04
C LEU A 455 26.33 -17.02 -13.55
N VAL A 456 25.37 -16.21 -14.00
CA VAL A 456 24.99 -16.19 -15.43
C VAL A 456 24.82 -14.78 -15.97
N LEU A 457 24.00 -13.94 -15.34
CA LEU A 457 23.48 -12.73 -16.00
C LEU A 457 24.29 -11.47 -15.71
N GLY A 458 24.84 -11.34 -14.51
CA GLY A 458 25.44 -10.10 -14.04
C GLY A 458 26.70 -9.70 -14.80
N GLY A 459 27.56 -10.67 -15.18
CA GLY A 459 28.74 -10.41 -16.01
C GLY A 459 28.39 -9.82 -17.38
N PRO A 460 27.54 -10.50 -18.19
CA PRO A 460 27.06 -9.96 -19.46
C PRO A 460 26.37 -8.59 -19.35
N ILE A 461 25.55 -8.39 -18.31
CA ILE A 461 24.86 -7.10 -18.09
C ILE A 461 25.88 -6.00 -17.71
N ALA A 462 26.86 -6.29 -16.86
CA ALA A 462 27.91 -5.34 -16.51
C ALA A 462 28.74 -4.94 -17.73
N TRP A 463 29.08 -5.90 -18.60
CA TRP A 463 29.71 -5.61 -19.88
C TRP A 463 28.85 -4.69 -20.76
N LEU A 464 27.55 -4.96 -20.86
CA LEU A 464 26.62 -4.12 -21.61
C LEU A 464 26.53 -2.70 -21.03
N THR A 465 26.45 -2.58 -19.70
CA THR A 465 26.45 -1.29 -19.01
C THR A 465 27.74 -0.50 -19.28
N ALA A 466 28.90 -1.17 -19.25
CA ALA A 466 30.18 -0.55 -19.58
C ALA A 466 30.26 -0.11 -21.06
N ALA A 467 29.75 -0.93 -21.99
CA ALA A 467 29.69 -0.60 -23.41
C ALA A 467 28.78 0.61 -23.67
N LEU A 468 27.62 0.67 -23.02
CA LEU A 468 26.70 1.81 -23.09
C LEU A 468 27.34 3.08 -22.52
N ASN A 469 28.02 2.99 -21.38
CA ASN A 469 28.75 4.13 -20.81
C ASN A 469 29.86 4.63 -21.74
N THR A 470 30.60 3.71 -22.36
CA THR A 470 31.64 4.06 -23.35
C THR A 470 31.03 4.74 -24.57
N TRP A 471 29.88 4.26 -25.04
CA TRP A 471 29.16 4.88 -26.14
C TRP A 471 28.67 6.29 -25.78
N LEU A 472 28.01 6.46 -24.63
CA LEU A 472 27.50 7.75 -24.16
C LEU A 472 28.61 8.77 -23.89
N THR A 473 29.75 8.33 -23.34
CA THR A 473 30.93 9.19 -23.12
C THR A 473 31.59 9.61 -24.43
N GLY A 474 31.58 8.74 -25.44
CA GLY A 474 32.09 9.03 -26.77
C GLY A 474 31.18 9.97 -27.60
N MET A 475 29.95 10.22 -27.15
CA MET A 475 29.04 11.12 -27.83
C MET A 475 29.47 12.58 -27.64
N SER A 476 29.94 13.19 -28.72
CA SER A 476 30.26 14.62 -28.78
C SER A 476 29.54 15.29 -29.96
N GLY A 477 29.45 16.62 -29.90
CA GLY A 477 28.85 17.42 -30.97
C GLY A 477 27.40 17.04 -31.27
N ALA A 478 27.10 16.73 -32.54
CA ALA A 478 25.72 16.52 -33.01
C ALA A 478 24.99 15.36 -32.32
N ALA A 479 25.69 14.27 -31.96
CA ALA A 479 25.06 13.12 -31.33
C ALA A 479 24.50 13.44 -29.94
N ALA A 480 25.25 14.22 -29.13
CA ALA A 480 24.83 14.67 -27.82
C ALA A 480 23.59 15.58 -27.89
N ILE A 481 23.54 16.46 -28.90
CA ILE A 481 22.39 17.34 -29.16
C ILE A 481 21.14 16.53 -29.51
N VAL A 482 21.28 15.51 -30.38
CA VAL A 482 20.17 14.62 -30.75
C VAL A 482 19.66 13.84 -29.53
N LEU A 483 20.55 13.35 -28.67
CA LEU A 483 20.14 12.71 -27.41
C LEU A 483 19.36 13.68 -26.51
N GLY A 484 19.85 14.92 -26.36
CA GLY A 484 19.16 15.97 -25.63
C GLY A 484 17.76 16.26 -26.19
N LEU A 485 17.63 16.31 -27.51
CA LEU A 485 16.35 16.47 -28.20
C LEU A 485 15.39 15.33 -27.87
N ILE A 486 15.84 14.07 -28.00
CA ILE A 486 15.02 12.89 -27.72
C ILE A 486 14.55 12.88 -26.27
N LEU A 487 15.46 13.08 -25.33
CA LEU A 487 15.14 13.13 -23.90
C LEU A 487 14.18 14.28 -23.59
N GLY A 488 14.38 15.45 -24.20
CA GLY A 488 13.47 16.58 -24.05
C GLY A 488 12.07 16.32 -24.58
N LEU A 489 11.96 15.70 -25.76
CA LEU A 489 10.68 15.26 -26.33
C LEU A 489 9.95 14.29 -25.39
N MET A 490 10.68 13.33 -24.81
CA MET A 490 10.12 12.37 -23.85
C MET A 490 9.61 13.06 -22.58
N MET A 491 10.34 14.05 -22.05
CA MET A 491 9.90 14.81 -20.88
C MET A 491 8.63 15.63 -21.14
N GLY A 492 8.46 16.15 -22.36
CA GLY A 492 7.27 16.93 -22.74
C GLY A 492 6.06 16.10 -23.19
N PHE A 493 6.19 14.77 -23.36
CA PHE A 493 5.18 13.93 -24.00
C PHE A 493 3.93 13.70 -23.13
N ASP A 494 4.12 13.26 -21.88
CA ASP A 494 3.02 12.85 -20.99
C ASP A 494 3.08 13.50 -19.60
N LEU A 495 3.87 14.57 -19.44
CA LEU A 495 3.80 15.52 -18.31
C LEU A 495 3.89 14.87 -16.92
N GLY A 496 4.80 13.91 -16.76
CA GLY A 496 4.97 13.09 -15.55
C GLY A 496 4.43 11.65 -15.69
N GLY A 497 3.92 11.31 -16.88
CA GLY A 497 3.51 9.96 -17.23
C GLY A 497 4.67 8.99 -17.49
N PRO A 498 4.38 7.77 -18.00
CA PRO A 498 5.36 6.72 -18.23
C PRO A 498 6.58 7.11 -19.08
N VAL A 499 6.42 7.86 -20.17
CA VAL A 499 7.51 8.22 -21.09
C VAL A 499 8.45 9.23 -20.44
N ASN A 500 7.90 10.25 -19.79
CA ASN A 500 8.66 11.20 -18.99
C ASN A 500 9.43 10.47 -17.88
N LYS A 501 8.77 9.57 -17.14
CA LYS A 501 9.43 8.76 -16.09
C LYS A 501 10.54 7.87 -16.62
N VAL A 502 10.45 7.36 -17.84
CA VAL A 502 11.53 6.57 -18.46
C VAL A 502 12.75 7.46 -18.75
N ALA A 503 12.55 8.64 -19.34
CA ALA A 503 13.64 9.59 -19.55
C ALA A 503 14.29 10.03 -18.23
N TYR A 504 13.46 10.30 -17.21
CA TYR A 504 13.92 10.62 -15.88
C TYR A 504 14.72 9.49 -15.23
N ALA A 505 14.19 8.26 -15.27
CA ALA A 505 14.86 7.08 -14.72
C ALA A 505 16.21 6.84 -15.38
N PHE A 506 16.29 7.00 -16.70
CA PHE A 506 17.53 6.89 -17.45
C PHE A 506 18.59 7.90 -16.98
N ALA A 507 18.20 9.18 -16.83
CA ALA A 507 19.11 10.22 -16.37
C ALA A 507 19.59 9.99 -14.93
N VAL A 508 18.65 9.68 -14.05
CA VAL A 508 18.92 9.40 -12.63
C VAL A 508 19.82 8.19 -12.45
N ALA A 509 19.56 7.11 -13.18
CA ALA A 509 20.38 5.90 -13.17
C ALA A 509 21.84 6.18 -13.53
N GLY A 510 22.08 7.11 -14.47
CA GLY A 510 23.42 7.50 -14.88
C GLY A 510 24.21 8.23 -13.78
N LEU A 511 23.54 8.95 -12.87
CA LEU A 511 24.20 9.78 -11.85
C LEU A 511 25.15 8.99 -10.96
N GLY A 512 24.83 7.74 -10.64
CA GLY A 512 25.71 6.88 -9.83
C GLY A 512 27.03 6.51 -10.49
N THR A 513 27.15 6.72 -11.81
CA THR A 513 28.36 6.44 -12.61
C THR A 513 29.10 7.71 -13.06
N ALA A 514 28.57 8.88 -12.69
CA ALA A 514 29.12 10.16 -13.09
C ALA A 514 30.41 10.46 -12.32
N THR A 515 31.41 10.98 -13.02
CA THR A 515 32.68 11.41 -12.42
C THR A 515 33.18 12.67 -13.10
N VAL A 516 34.21 13.31 -12.53
CA VAL A 516 34.85 14.47 -13.18
C VAL A 516 35.39 14.12 -14.58
N ALA A 517 35.84 12.87 -14.78
CA ALA A 517 36.32 12.35 -16.06
C ALA A 517 35.20 11.89 -17.00
N ASN A 518 34.02 11.56 -16.46
CA ASN A 518 32.83 11.16 -17.20
C ASN A 518 31.63 12.04 -16.81
N GLN A 519 31.52 13.19 -17.47
CA GLN A 519 30.46 14.17 -17.19
C GLN A 519 29.17 13.91 -17.96
N ALA A 520 29.15 12.98 -18.92
CA ALA A 520 27.97 12.72 -19.77
C ALA A 520 26.70 12.41 -18.95
N PRO A 521 26.75 11.63 -17.85
CA PRO A 521 25.56 11.43 -17.02
C PRO A 521 25.06 12.71 -16.33
N TRP A 522 25.95 13.61 -15.90
CA TRP A 522 25.52 14.91 -15.36
C TRP A 522 24.90 15.81 -16.43
N GLN A 523 25.38 15.73 -17.69
CA GLN A 523 24.78 16.47 -18.80
C GLN A 523 23.39 15.96 -19.16
N ILE A 524 23.23 14.63 -19.23
CA ILE A 524 21.94 13.97 -19.44
C ILE A 524 20.95 14.39 -18.35
N MET A 525 21.39 14.43 -17.08
CA MET A 525 20.55 14.87 -15.97
C MET A 525 20.15 16.34 -16.09
N ALA A 526 21.07 17.24 -16.46
CA ALA A 526 20.72 18.64 -16.70
C ALA A 526 19.71 18.80 -17.84
N ALA A 527 19.88 18.09 -18.95
CA ALA A 527 18.97 18.14 -20.09
C ALA A 527 17.56 17.67 -19.71
N VAL A 528 17.45 16.54 -19.02
CA VAL A 528 16.17 16.00 -18.55
C VAL A 528 15.50 16.94 -17.55
N MET A 529 16.26 17.46 -16.58
CA MET A 529 15.73 18.38 -15.58
C MET A 529 15.24 19.69 -16.23
N ALA A 530 16.07 20.33 -17.05
CA ALA A 530 15.71 21.55 -17.77
C ALA A 530 14.46 21.34 -18.64
N ALA A 531 14.41 20.25 -19.40
CA ALA A 531 13.31 19.96 -20.31
C ALA A 531 11.98 19.73 -19.57
N GLY A 532 11.98 19.03 -18.43
CA GLY A 532 10.73 18.80 -17.67
C GLY A 532 10.23 20.05 -16.93
N MET A 533 11.04 21.09 -16.75
CA MET A 533 10.58 22.38 -16.23
C MET A 533 9.75 23.16 -17.26
N VAL A 534 9.98 22.95 -18.56
CA VAL A 534 9.39 23.75 -19.65
C VAL A 534 7.87 23.66 -19.73
N PRO A 535 7.21 22.49 -19.71
CA PRO A 535 5.76 22.41 -19.93
C PRO A 535 4.92 23.31 -18.99
N PRO A 536 5.07 23.27 -17.65
CA PRO A 536 4.32 24.14 -16.75
C PRO A 536 4.72 25.62 -16.90
N LEU A 537 6.00 25.95 -17.09
CA LEU A 537 6.46 27.33 -17.32
C LEU A 537 5.85 27.91 -18.59
N ALA A 538 5.75 27.10 -19.65
CA ALA A 538 5.17 27.50 -20.92
C ALA A 538 3.67 27.78 -20.80
N MET A 539 2.93 26.96 -20.04
CA MET A 539 1.50 27.20 -19.78
C MET A 539 1.31 28.47 -18.95
N ALA A 540 2.13 28.66 -17.91
CA ALA A 540 2.13 29.87 -17.09
C ALA A 540 2.35 31.11 -17.96
N LEU A 541 3.39 31.11 -18.80
CA LEU A 541 3.67 32.17 -19.75
C LEU A 541 2.51 32.41 -20.72
N ALA A 542 1.95 31.35 -21.29
CA ALA A 542 0.89 31.48 -22.30
C ALA A 542 -0.39 32.13 -21.72
N THR A 543 -0.76 31.80 -20.48
CA THR A 543 -1.91 32.43 -19.80
C THR A 543 -1.73 33.92 -19.55
N VAL A 544 -0.49 34.39 -19.39
CA VAL A 544 -0.16 35.81 -19.22
C VAL A 544 -0.17 36.54 -20.56
N LEU A 545 0.43 35.94 -21.59
CA LEU A 545 0.57 36.55 -22.91
C LEU A 545 -0.75 36.68 -23.67
N ASP A 546 -1.64 35.69 -23.58
CA ASP A 546 -2.96 35.77 -24.22
C ASP A 546 -4.06 35.15 -23.35
N LYS A 547 -4.40 35.85 -22.27
CA LYS A 547 -5.43 35.45 -21.31
C LYS A 547 -6.75 35.04 -21.96
N LYS A 548 -7.14 35.62 -23.12
CA LYS A 548 -8.43 35.37 -23.77
C LYS A 548 -8.59 33.93 -24.28
N LEU A 549 -7.48 33.24 -24.54
CA LEU A 549 -7.47 31.85 -25.01
C LEU A 549 -7.64 30.81 -23.89
N PHE A 550 -7.62 31.26 -22.64
CA PHE A 550 -7.64 30.40 -21.45
C PHE A 550 -8.84 30.73 -20.57
N SER A 551 -9.46 29.69 -20.03
CA SER A 551 -10.54 29.77 -19.05
C SER A 551 -10.06 30.39 -17.73
N PRO A 552 -10.95 30.89 -16.86
CA PRO A 552 -10.58 31.39 -15.54
C PRO A 552 -9.81 30.35 -14.71
N ILE A 553 -10.20 29.07 -14.79
CA ILE A 553 -9.53 27.97 -14.09
C ILE A 553 -8.11 27.77 -14.62
N GLU A 554 -7.92 27.75 -15.94
CA GLU A 554 -6.58 27.67 -16.55
C GLU A 554 -5.69 28.86 -16.15
N ARG A 555 -6.24 30.07 -16.03
CA ARG A 555 -5.49 31.25 -15.57
C ARG A 555 -5.07 31.14 -14.10
N GLU A 556 -5.93 30.63 -13.23
CA GLU A 556 -5.56 30.37 -11.83
C GLU A 556 -4.49 29.28 -11.73
N ASN A 557 -4.64 28.18 -12.49
CA ASN A 557 -3.62 27.14 -12.57
C ASN A 557 -2.28 27.69 -13.12
N GLY A 558 -2.34 28.68 -14.01
CA GLY A 558 -1.15 29.33 -14.57
C GLY A 558 -0.28 30.03 -13.53
N LYS A 559 -0.88 30.57 -12.46
CA LYS A 559 -0.14 31.17 -11.35
C LYS A 559 0.67 30.13 -10.59
N ALA A 560 0.07 28.98 -10.29
CA ALA A 560 0.75 27.88 -9.61
C ALA A 560 1.81 27.23 -10.50
N ALA A 561 1.57 27.15 -11.82
CA ALA A 561 2.46 26.53 -12.78
C ALA A 561 3.85 27.20 -12.88
N TRP A 562 3.99 28.49 -12.54
CA TRP A 562 5.30 29.14 -12.41
C TRP A 562 6.19 28.45 -11.39
N LEU A 563 5.68 28.25 -10.17
CA LEU A 563 6.44 27.64 -9.08
C LEU A 563 6.70 26.16 -9.35
N LEU A 564 5.67 25.43 -9.78
CA LEU A 564 5.79 24.01 -10.10
C LEU A 564 6.82 23.78 -11.20
N GLY A 565 6.80 24.58 -12.26
CA GLY A 565 7.80 24.52 -13.33
C GLY A 565 9.20 24.90 -12.87
N ALA A 566 9.33 25.95 -12.06
CA ALA A 566 10.61 26.33 -11.46
C ALA A 566 11.19 25.24 -10.55
N SER A 567 10.34 24.41 -9.94
CA SER A 567 10.72 23.28 -9.09
C SER A 567 10.94 21.96 -9.85
N PHE A 568 10.87 21.94 -11.19
CA PHE A 568 10.92 20.69 -11.99
C PHE A 568 9.77 19.71 -11.67
N ILE A 569 8.56 20.25 -11.52
CA ILE A 569 7.30 19.49 -11.38
C ILE A 569 6.50 19.66 -12.67
N SER A 570 6.71 18.74 -13.61
CA SER A 570 6.09 18.77 -14.96
C SER A 570 4.55 18.67 -14.93
N GLU A 571 4.01 18.11 -13.86
CA GLU A 571 2.59 17.88 -13.59
C GLU A 571 1.79 19.18 -13.52
N GLY A 572 2.44 20.32 -13.28
CA GLY A 572 1.79 21.64 -13.32
C GLY A 572 1.14 21.97 -14.68
N ALA A 573 1.50 21.26 -15.75
CA ALA A 573 0.88 21.39 -17.07
C ALA A 573 -0.34 20.46 -17.30
N ILE A 574 -0.58 19.46 -16.42
CA ILE A 574 -1.68 18.49 -16.58
C ILE A 574 -3.05 19.16 -16.71
N PRO A 575 -3.43 20.17 -15.89
CA PRO A 575 -4.74 20.80 -16.01
C PRO A 575 -4.99 21.42 -17.40
N PHE A 576 -3.94 21.92 -18.05
CA PHE A 576 -4.00 22.50 -19.39
C PHE A 576 -4.08 21.41 -20.47
N ALA A 577 -3.28 20.36 -20.33
CA ALA A 577 -3.30 19.23 -21.27
C ALA A 577 -4.61 18.44 -21.18
N ALA A 578 -5.23 18.35 -20.00
CA ALA A 578 -6.55 17.76 -19.83
C ALA A 578 -7.64 18.57 -20.54
N ALA A 579 -7.52 19.90 -20.53
CA ALA A 579 -8.44 20.78 -21.23
C ALA A 579 -8.22 20.79 -22.76
N ASP A 580 -6.97 20.71 -23.22
CA ASP A 580 -6.63 20.85 -24.64
C ASP A 580 -5.38 20.04 -25.06
N PRO A 581 -5.46 18.70 -25.09
CA PRO A 581 -4.27 17.84 -25.23
C PRO A 581 -3.58 18.01 -26.58
N LEU A 582 -4.34 18.21 -27.65
CA LEU A 582 -3.83 18.29 -29.03
C LEU A 582 -2.97 19.51 -29.29
N ARG A 583 -3.09 20.58 -28.48
CA ARG A 583 -2.26 21.78 -28.63
C ARG A 583 -1.19 21.86 -27.54
N VAL A 584 -1.53 21.46 -26.32
CA VAL A 584 -0.59 21.55 -25.19
C VAL A 584 0.54 20.55 -25.33
N ILE A 585 0.25 19.26 -25.58
CA ILE A 585 1.29 18.21 -25.62
C ILE A 585 2.32 18.46 -26.73
N PRO A 586 1.94 18.70 -28.01
CA PRO A 586 2.94 18.96 -29.05
C PRO A 586 3.77 20.22 -28.80
N ALA A 587 3.17 21.27 -28.24
CA ALA A 587 3.89 22.49 -27.88
C ALA A 587 4.90 22.23 -26.74
N SER A 588 4.48 21.50 -25.71
CA SER A 588 5.33 21.06 -24.60
C SER A 588 6.48 20.20 -25.06
N MET A 589 6.25 19.21 -25.92
CA MET A 589 7.28 18.38 -26.54
C MET A 589 8.31 19.23 -27.30
N LEU A 590 7.85 20.15 -28.14
CA LEU A 590 8.74 20.99 -28.93
C LEU A 590 9.63 21.87 -28.03
N GLY A 591 9.05 22.57 -27.05
CA GLY A 591 9.82 23.41 -26.14
C GLY A 591 10.80 22.61 -25.28
N ALA A 592 10.34 21.49 -24.70
CA ALA A 592 11.17 20.60 -23.90
C ALA A 592 12.30 19.97 -24.74
N GLY A 593 12.02 19.57 -25.98
CA GLY A 593 12.99 19.07 -26.95
C GLY A 593 14.08 20.10 -27.28
N VAL A 594 13.68 21.36 -27.56
CA VAL A 594 14.61 22.48 -27.77
C VAL A 594 15.49 22.70 -26.54
N THR A 595 14.90 22.73 -25.35
CA THR A 595 15.66 22.90 -24.10
C THR A 595 16.64 21.75 -23.86
N GLY A 596 16.24 20.50 -24.07
CA GLY A 596 17.13 19.35 -23.94
C GLY A 596 18.29 19.39 -24.93
N ALA A 597 18.02 19.74 -26.19
CA ALA A 597 19.04 19.90 -27.23
C ALA A 597 20.05 21.01 -26.88
N LEU A 598 19.57 22.18 -26.44
CA LEU A 598 20.43 23.30 -26.03
C LEU A 598 21.25 22.97 -24.78
N SER A 599 20.66 22.31 -23.79
CA SER A 599 21.34 21.90 -22.56
C SER A 599 22.54 21.00 -22.87
N MET A 600 22.34 19.99 -23.75
CA MET A 600 23.42 19.11 -24.21
C MET A 600 24.42 19.83 -25.11
N ALA A 601 23.97 20.73 -26.00
CA ALA A 601 24.85 21.51 -26.88
C ALA A 601 25.81 22.41 -26.09
N TRP A 602 25.34 22.95 -24.98
CA TRP A 602 26.11 23.84 -24.10
C TRP A 602 26.87 23.10 -23.00
N GLY A 603 26.77 21.77 -22.94
CA GLY A 603 27.47 20.96 -21.94
C GLY A 603 27.08 21.30 -20.50
N VAL A 604 25.84 21.73 -20.28
CA VAL A 604 25.33 22.04 -18.94
C VAL A 604 25.29 20.75 -18.12
N THR A 605 25.70 20.79 -16.85
CA THR A 605 25.74 19.60 -15.98
C THR A 605 24.86 19.80 -14.75
N SER A 606 24.24 18.73 -14.26
CA SER A 606 23.50 18.74 -13.00
C SER A 606 23.91 17.55 -12.15
N LYS A 607 24.36 17.83 -10.93
CA LYS A 607 24.70 16.83 -9.91
C LYS A 607 23.48 16.43 -9.08
N ALA A 608 22.45 17.27 -9.09
CA ALA A 608 21.18 17.02 -8.45
C ALA A 608 20.16 16.46 -9.46
N PRO A 609 19.38 15.44 -9.08
CA PRO A 609 18.33 14.85 -9.92
C PRO A 609 17.00 15.61 -9.86
N HIS A 610 16.84 16.56 -8.94
CA HIS A 610 15.57 17.21 -8.66
C HIS A 610 15.76 18.59 -8.00
N GLY A 611 14.70 19.40 -7.94
CA GLY A 611 14.70 20.71 -7.29
C GLY A 611 14.76 21.91 -8.25
N GLY A 612 14.91 21.68 -9.56
CA GLY A 612 14.82 22.72 -10.58
C GLY A 612 15.76 23.90 -10.35
N ILE A 613 15.25 25.13 -10.37
CA ILE A 613 16.05 26.33 -10.18
C ILE A 613 16.62 26.47 -8.75
N PHE A 614 16.00 25.82 -7.77
CA PHE A 614 16.38 25.94 -6.36
C PHE A 614 17.67 25.19 -6.03
N VAL A 615 18.15 24.33 -6.94
CA VAL A 615 19.43 23.63 -6.83
C VAL A 615 20.51 24.23 -7.72
N PHE A 616 20.47 25.55 -7.97
CA PHE A 616 21.43 26.26 -8.83
C PHE A 616 22.90 25.99 -8.47
N PHE A 617 23.22 25.79 -7.19
CA PHE A 617 24.56 25.46 -6.70
C PHE A 617 25.06 24.07 -7.10
N ALA A 618 24.15 23.19 -7.55
CA ALA A 618 24.44 21.84 -8.04
C ALA A 618 24.55 21.76 -9.57
N ILE A 619 24.39 22.90 -10.26
CA ILE A 619 24.34 23.01 -11.72
C ILE A 619 25.55 23.80 -12.20
N ASP A 620 26.42 23.18 -12.99
CA ASP A 620 27.50 23.93 -13.64
C ASP A 620 26.93 24.61 -14.90
N SER A 621 27.42 25.81 -15.21
CA SER A 621 26.89 26.65 -16.31
C SER A 621 25.40 27.04 -16.12
N PHE A 622 25.00 27.36 -14.89
CA PHE A 622 23.61 27.72 -14.54
C PHE A 622 22.98 28.82 -15.43
N ALA A 623 23.76 29.80 -15.89
CA ALA A 623 23.25 30.82 -16.81
C ALA A 623 22.75 30.21 -18.14
N LEU A 624 23.49 29.23 -18.68
CA LEU A 624 23.11 28.50 -19.90
C LEU A 624 21.95 27.53 -19.62
N PHE A 625 21.90 26.92 -18.43
CA PHE A 625 20.75 26.13 -17.98
C PHE A 625 19.46 26.98 -17.98
N ALA A 626 19.48 28.15 -17.34
CA ALA A 626 18.35 29.06 -17.26
C ALA A 626 17.96 29.60 -18.65
N LEU A 627 18.94 29.92 -19.50
CA LEU A 627 18.69 30.37 -20.87
C LEU A 627 18.03 29.27 -21.71
N ALA A 628 18.46 28.01 -21.60
CA ALA A 628 17.86 26.89 -22.35
C ALA A 628 16.40 26.68 -21.96
N ILE A 629 16.08 26.79 -20.66
CA ILE A 629 14.71 26.72 -20.15
C ILE A 629 13.88 27.90 -20.67
N ALA A 630 14.43 29.13 -20.61
CA ALA A 630 13.74 30.32 -21.06
C ALA A 630 13.38 30.23 -22.55
N ILE A 631 14.33 29.78 -23.39
CA ILE A 631 14.09 29.57 -24.83
C ILE A 631 12.99 28.53 -25.05
N GLY A 632 13.07 27.35 -24.44
CA GLY A 632 12.03 26.33 -24.61
C GLY A 632 10.67 26.75 -24.08
N THR A 633 10.63 27.49 -22.98
CA THR A 633 9.41 28.08 -22.39
C THR A 633 8.74 29.05 -23.37
N VAL A 634 9.52 29.93 -24.00
CA VAL A 634 9.03 30.85 -25.02
C VAL A 634 8.54 30.09 -26.25
N VAL A 635 9.31 29.11 -26.74
CA VAL A 635 8.93 28.28 -27.90
C VAL A 635 7.59 27.57 -27.64
N ALA A 636 7.47 26.83 -26.53
CA ALA A 636 6.24 26.12 -26.20
C ALA A 636 5.07 27.08 -25.94
N GLY A 637 5.30 28.19 -25.23
CA GLY A 637 4.28 29.19 -24.93
C GLY A 637 3.72 29.86 -26.19
N LEU A 638 4.58 30.25 -27.13
CA LEU A 638 4.15 30.84 -28.40
C LEU A 638 3.45 29.81 -29.30
N VAL A 639 3.92 28.58 -29.33
CA VAL A 639 3.32 27.52 -30.15
C VAL A 639 1.94 27.15 -29.63
N VAL A 640 1.73 27.01 -28.32
CA VAL A 640 0.38 26.71 -27.79
C VAL A 640 -0.60 27.85 -28.07
N ILE A 641 -0.14 29.12 -27.99
CA ILE A 641 -0.95 30.29 -28.35
C ILE A 641 -1.31 30.25 -29.84
N ALA A 642 -0.33 30.01 -30.72
CA ALA A 642 -0.56 29.94 -32.15
C ALA A 642 -1.56 28.84 -32.52
N LEU A 643 -1.41 27.65 -31.95
CA LEU A 643 -2.29 26.51 -32.17
C LEU A 643 -3.72 26.76 -31.65
N LYS A 644 -3.85 27.39 -30.47
CA LYS A 644 -5.17 27.78 -29.92
C LYS A 644 -5.84 28.86 -30.79
N ARG A 645 -5.12 29.90 -31.19
CA ARG A 645 -5.65 30.97 -32.08
C ARG A 645 -6.11 30.46 -33.44
N TYR A 646 -5.43 29.46 -34.00
CA TYR A 646 -5.81 28.87 -35.29
C TYR A 646 -7.15 28.11 -35.22
N THR A 647 -7.56 27.67 -34.03
CA THR A 647 -8.73 26.80 -33.84
C THR A 647 -9.92 27.49 -33.17
N THR A 648 -9.69 28.61 -32.47
CA THR A 648 -10.79 29.50 -32.05
C THR A 648 -11.29 30.29 -33.28
N LYS A 649 -12.26 29.74 -34.01
CA LYS A 649 -12.99 30.51 -35.04
C LYS A 649 -13.49 31.81 -34.39
N LYS A 650 -13.22 32.96 -35.04
CA LYS A 650 -13.88 34.24 -34.74
C LYS A 650 -15.37 33.98 -34.57
N VAL A 651 -15.90 34.11 -33.35
CA VAL A 651 -17.33 34.25 -33.16
C VAL A 651 -17.69 35.56 -33.84
N VAL A 652 -18.37 35.48 -34.98
CA VAL A 652 -18.99 36.63 -35.63
C VAL A 652 -20.02 37.15 -34.64
N SER A 653 -19.72 38.31 -34.04
CA SER A 653 -20.59 39.01 -33.10
C SER A 653 -21.89 39.38 -33.80
N GLY A 654 -23.00 38.77 -33.39
CA GLY A 654 -24.31 39.14 -33.88
C GLY A 654 -25.40 38.33 -33.23
N VAL A 655 -25.71 38.62 -31.96
CA VAL A 655 -27.07 38.73 -31.43
C VAL A 655 -27.00 39.63 -30.18
N GLU A 656 -27.58 40.82 -30.27
CA GLU A 656 -27.88 41.71 -29.13
C GLU A 656 -28.84 40.99 -28.17
N ALA A 657 -28.50 40.96 -26.88
CA ALA A 657 -29.39 40.43 -25.84
C ALA A 657 -30.45 41.50 -25.47
N PRO A 658 -31.72 41.13 -25.25
CA PRO A 658 -32.75 42.09 -24.90
C PRO A 658 -32.59 42.54 -23.44
N VAL A 659 -32.76 43.84 -23.24
CA VAL A 659 -32.71 44.53 -21.95
C VAL A 659 -33.92 44.11 -21.11
N LEU A 660 -33.68 43.54 -19.93
CA LEU A 660 -34.71 43.29 -18.92
C LEU A 660 -35.05 44.59 -18.20
N VAL A 661 -36.29 45.05 -18.37
CA VAL A 661 -36.88 46.16 -17.60
C VAL A 661 -37.36 45.60 -16.26
N THR A 662 -36.89 46.22 -15.17
CA THR A 662 -37.30 45.98 -13.79
C THR A 662 -38.72 46.50 -13.53
N ALA A 663 -39.51 45.73 -12.78
CA ALA A 663 -40.61 46.22 -11.94
C ALA A 663 -40.54 45.50 -10.60
#